data_AF-A0A2E0DWM0-F1
#
_entry.id   AF-A0A2E0DWM0-F1
#
_cell.length_a   1.000
_cell.length_b   1.000
_cell.length_c   1.000
_cell.angle_alpha   90.00
_cell.angle_beta   90.00
_cell.angle_gamma   90.00
#
_symmetry.space_group_name_H-M   'P 1'
#
loop_
_entity.id
_entity.type
_entity.pdbx_description
1 polymer ?
#
loop_
_entity_poly.entity_id
_entity_poly.type
_entity_poly.pdbx_seq_one_letter_code
_entity_poly.pdbx_strand_id
1 'polypeptide(L)'
;MPSSAKKTLLSPSKITAWLDCEHYLTLKNNPERRRNRKRSRGTSDSKKSETLQEEEIGILEAPTDFADMLRKKGDLHERKCLENYKEKFGSSVFEVPEQNREEGESFEAWVERVGNPMNGEYEIIFQMPFIYEGVRGIADFLEKTENNGKVVYEPVDSKLARAGAKQGHLLQLLFYTEAVEDLTGERPEKIHVELGSGERESFLVSDYWWYWQRLRKKLIKVVETDSSTDTKPEKCSHCGICEFYWEECRPEWRANDSLVFLSGIRKTHQVALKKVGIETLTGLAAIPESHLSEVSEYNFDEESEQVFQKAINIWAKKSGNNLDDIHSEWNANQKKLPEIEINQLLKLWRQARLQVVTAQTKEIPTHFFSEQEMLEKVTEREKSKRGESLLHLPEMNEHDIYLDFEGHPFWQIKEGIIFLFGYLEKKDGKWEYVQLWSHDKATEKEKATQLVEFLHDRYKTHSEMNIYHYNHTERALLSDLMNDGDPTSSIVSILGHNFEDSPPEKQKLDELVNAGTFVDLLAVVRNSLQAGTESYSLKEMELLAGFTRNRKDLAESGEVNGDGSIDKGAGAVFEFELYANADLYGIEKDEDRLKRIADYNKDDVEATRELHEWLIRKREENERLPDVTSPIPEDQEEETKSEYMQRVEILKEKIISKIEEERSGI
;
A
#
# COMPACT_ATOMS: atom_id res chain seq x y z
N MET A 1 -33.94 -15.43 -34.58
CA MET A 1 -32.98 -16.04 -33.64
C MET A 1 -32.31 -14.91 -32.89
N PRO A 2 -32.51 -14.75 -31.57
CA PRO A 2 -31.83 -13.71 -30.82
C PRO A 2 -30.33 -14.03 -30.81
N SER A 3 -29.53 -13.04 -31.20
CA SER A 3 -28.07 -13.07 -31.14
C SER A 3 -27.64 -13.47 -29.72
N SER A 4 -26.99 -14.64 -29.60
CA SER A 4 -26.32 -15.07 -28.37
C SER A 4 -25.25 -14.04 -28.03
N ALA A 5 -25.55 -13.12 -27.12
CA ALA A 5 -24.55 -12.24 -26.53
C ALA A 5 -23.43 -13.12 -25.98
N LYS A 6 -22.17 -12.88 -26.40
CA LYS A 6 -21.00 -13.61 -25.88
C LYS A 6 -20.98 -13.46 -24.36
N LYS A 7 -21.31 -14.54 -23.62
CA LYS A 7 -21.19 -14.58 -22.16
C LYS A 7 -19.74 -14.26 -21.80
N THR A 8 -19.53 -13.28 -20.94
CA THR A 8 -18.18 -12.90 -20.51
C THR A 8 -17.69 -13.90 -19.49
N LEU A 9 -16.62 -14.63 -19.83
CA LEU A 9 -15.96 -15.50 -18.88
C LEU A 9 -15.08 -14.69 -17.93
N LEU A 10 -15.22 -15.00 -16.65
CA LEU A 10 -14.46 -14.46 -15.53
C LEU A 10 -13.03 -15.05 -15.49
N SER A 11 -12.08 -14.43 -14.78
CA SER A 11 -10.69 -14.91 -14.63
C SER A 11 -10.28 -15.11 -13.17
N PRO A 12 -9.81 -16.30 -12.75
CA PRO A 12 -9.53 -16.64 -11.35
C PRO A 12 -8.61 -15.66 -10.61
N SER A 13 -7.59 -15.13 -11.29
CA SER A 13 -6.65 -14.14 -10.73
C SER A 13 -7.29 -12.82 -10.31
N LYS A 14 -8.56 -12.59 -10.68
CA LYS A 14 -9.35 -11.42 -10.31
C LYS A 14 -10.44 -11.72 -9.29
N ILE A 15 -10.50 -12.93 -8.72
CA ILE A 15 -11.49 -13.29 -7.69
C ILE A 15 -11.40 -12.36 -6.48
N THR A 16 -10.19 -11.97 -6.05
CA THR A 16 -10.02 -10.99 -4.97
C THR A 16 -10.44 -9.60 -5.37
N ALA A 17 -10.07 -9.14 -6.57
CA ALA A 17 -10.55 -7.87 -7.10
C ALA A 17 -12.10 -7.81 -7.13
N TRP A 18 -12.76 -8.94 -7.39
CA TRP A 18 -14.22 -9.06 -7.38
C TRP A 18 -14.81 -9.06 -5.98
N LEU A 19 -14.15 -9.73 -5.03
CA LEU A 19 -14.51 -9.70 -3.62
C LEU A 19 -14.39 -8.30 -3.04
N ASP A 20 -13.33 -7.60 -3.43
CA ASP A 20 -12.98 -6.28 -2.91
C ASP A 20 -13.81 -5.17 -3.56
N CYS A 21 -14.27 -5.36 -4.81
CA CYS A 21 -14.97 -4.32 -5.57
C CYS A 21 -16.04 -4.86 -6.53
N GLU A 22 -17.32 -4.76 -6.14
CA GLU A 22 -18.47 -5.05 -7.02
C GLU A 22 -18.54 -4.09 -8.23
N HIS A 23 -18.12 -2.84 -8.03
CA HIS A 23 -18.09 -1.84 -9.09
C HIS A 23 -17.10 -2.19 -10.23
N TYR A 24 -15.96 -2.80 -9.89
CA TYR A 24 -14.99 -3.29 -10.87
C TYR A 24 -15.63 -4.30 -11.83
N LEU A 25 -16.42 -5.24 -11.31
CA LEU A 25 -17.13 -6.23 -12.12
C LEU A 25 -18.12 -5.58 -13.08
N THR A 26 -18.88 -4.60 -12.59
CA THR A 26 -19.86 -3.87 -13.41
C THR A 26 -19.18 -3.13 -14.55
N LEU A 27 -18.11 -2.38 -14.27
CA LEU A 27 -17.35 -1.64 -15.29
C LEU A 27 -16.73 -2.58 -16.33
N LYS A 28 -16.17 -3.71 -15.89
CA LYS A 28 -15.53 -4.68 -16.79
C LYS A 28 -16.53 -5.39 -17.71
N ASN A 29 -17.74 -5.64 -17.23
CA ASN A 29 -18.78 -6.34 -17.97
C ASN A 29 -19.65 -5.43 -18.84
N ASN A 30 -19.51 -4.10 -18.74
CA ASN A 30 -20.30 -3.15 -19.52
C ASN A 30 -20.02 -3.24 -21.05
N PRO A 31 -21.03 -3.60 -21.88
CA PRO A 31 -20.86 -3.86 -23.31
C PRO A 31 -20.59 -2.61 -24.17
N GLU A 32 -21.08 -1.42 -23.78
CA GLU A 32 -20.77 -0.17 -24.49
C GLU A 32 -19.31 0.24 -24.29
N ARG A 33 -18.80 0.05 -23.07
CA ARG A 33 -17.41 0.37 -22.72
C ARG A 33 -16.42 -0.57 -23.39
N ARG A 34 -16.76 -1.86 -23.58
CA ARG A 34 -15.96 -2.80 -24.41
C ARG A 34 -15.76 -2.32 -25.85
N ARG A 35 -16.74 -1.62 -26.43
CA ARG A 35 -16.61 -1.04 -27.79
C ARG A 35 -15.67 0.16 -27.80
N ASN A 36 -15.70 1.01 -26.77
CA ASN A 36 -14.77 2.14 -26.65
C ASN A 36 -13.32 1.70 -26.38
N ARG A 37 -13.11 0.70 -25.52
CA ARG A 37 -11.76 0.12 -25.26
C ARG A 37 -11.14 -0.55 -26.48
N LYS A 38 -11.95 -1.15 -27.36
CA LYS A 38 -11.49 -1.67 -28.65
C LYS A 38 -11.14 -0.58 -29.67
N ARG A 39 -11.76 0.61 -29.55
CA ARG A 39 -11.43 1.77 -30.40
C ARG A 39 -10.19 2.52 -29.91
N SER A 40 -9.97 2.64 -28.60
CA SER A 40 -8.76 3.27 -28.04
C SER A 40 -7.50 2.41 -28.18
N ARG A 41 -7.62 1.07 -28.18
CA ARG A 41 -6.53 0.16 -28.56
C ARG A 41 -6.13 0.20 -30.03
N GLY A 42 -6.87 0.89 -30.88
CA GLY A 42 -6.51 1.07 -32.30
C GLY A 42 -5.28 1.95 -32.53
N THR A 43 -4.70 2.54 -31.48
CA THR A 43 -3.58 3.50 -31.59
C THR A 43 -2.40 3.21 -30.64
N SER A 44 -2.35 2.05 -29.98
CA SER A 44 -1.19 1.69 -29.13
C SER A 44 -0.84 0.19 -29.09
N ASP A 45 -1.17 -0.59 -30.13
CA ASP A 45 -0.57 -1.91 -30.29
C ASP A 45 0.83 -1.73 -30.89
N SER A 46 1.80 -1.39 -30.03
CA SER A 46 3.20 -1.64 -30.32
C SER A 46 3.40 -3.16 -30.39
N LYS A 47 3.81 -3.59 -31.59
CA LYS A 47 4.26 -4.93 -32.00
C LYS A 47 4.56 -5.88 -30.84
N LYS A 48 3.78 -6.96 -30.74
CA LYS A 48 4.29 -8.21 -30.19
C LYS A 48 5.27 -8.81 -31.19
N SER A 49 6.53 -8.90 -30.78
CA SER A 49 7.65 -9.66 -31.37
C SER A 49 8.22 -10.44 -30.19
N GLU A 50 8.72 -11.66 -30.25
CA GLU A 50 8.90 -12.70 -31.26
C GLU A 50 9.24 -13.96 -30.43
N THR A 51 9.03 -15.13 -31.01
CA THR A 51 9.63 -16.44 -30.69
C THR A 51 10.82 -16.46 -29.73
N LEU A 52 10.81 -17.39 -28.76
CA LEU A 52 12.03 -18.01 -28.25
C LEU A 52 11.86 -19.53 -28.24
N GLN A 53 12.49 -20.16 -29.24
CA GLN A 53 12.89 -21.56 -29.18
C GLN A 53 14.06 -21.70 -28.19
N GLU A 54 14.15 -22.88 -27.58
CA GLU A 54 15.21 -23.31 -26.66
C GLU A 54 16.62 -22.94 -27.18
N GLU A 55 17.37 -22.14 -26.40
CA GLU A 55 18.84 -22.16 -26.21
C GLU A 55 19.29 -20.87 -25.50
N GLU A 56 19.99 -21.00 -24.35
CA GLU A 56 20.66 -19.96 -23.52
C GLU A 56 19.85 -18.68 -23.18
N ILE A 57 19.61 -18.40 -21.89
CA ILE A 57 18.88 -17.22 -21.34
C ILE A 57 19.02 -15.98 -22.24
N GLY A 58 18.10 -15.86 -23.19
CA GLY A 58 18.15 -14.86 -24.24
C GLY A 58 17.73 -13.51 -23.68
N ILE A 59 18.32 -12.46 -24.24
CA ILE A 59 18.00 -11.05 -23.99
C ILE A 59 16.48 -10.86 -23.89
N LEU A 60 15.99 -10.52 -22.69
CA LEU A 60 14.60 -10.17 -22.46
C LEU A 60 14.35 -8.75 -22.96
N GLU A 61 13.16 -8.46 -23.47
CA GLU A 61 12.81 -7.07 -23.75
C GLU A 61 12.77 -6.26 -22.44
N ALA A 62 13.38 -5.09 -22.42
CA ALA A 62 13.34 -4.19 -21.26
C ALA A 62 11.90 -3.88 -20.83
N PRO A 63 11.58 -3.86 -19.52
CA PRO A 63 10.27 -3.45 -19.06
C PRO A 63 10.00 -1.98 -19.39
N THR A 64 8.74 -1.66 -19.71
CA THR A 64 8.34 -0.31 -20.11
C THR A 64 7.96 0.58 -18.93
N ASP A 65 7.43 -0.02 -17.87
CA ASP A 65 7.09 0.64 -16.62
C ASP A 65 7.20 -0.35 -15.43
N PHE A 66 6.96 0.15 -14.22
CA PHE A 66 7.02 -0.65 -12.99
C PHE A 66 6.02 -1.82 -12.99
N ALA A 67 4.83 -1.67 -13.56
CA ALA A 67 3.83 -2.74 -13.59
C ALA A 67 4.23 -3.85 -14.58
N ASP A 68 4.76 -3.47 -15.75
CA ASP A 68 5.33 -4.39 -16.72
C ASP A 68 6.57 -5.12 -16.16
N MET A 69 7.42 -4.43 -15.39
CA MET A 69 8.53 -5.03 -14.66
C MET A 69 8.06 -6.13 -13.70
N LEU A 70 7.07 -5.85 -12.85
CA LEU A 70 6.53 -6.85 -11.91
C LEU A 70 5.95 -8.07 -12.64
N ARG A 71 5.26 -7.84 -13.76
CA ARG A 71 4.73 -8.92 -14.61
C ARG A 71 5.87 -9.78 -15.18
N LYS A 72 6.87 -9.17 -15.84
CA LYS A 72 8.01 -9.88 -16.44
C LYS A 72 8.82 -10.65 -15.40
N LYS A 73 8.99 -10.13 -14.17
CA LYS A 73 9.60 -10.87 -13.07
C LYS A 73 8.75 -12.07 -12.62
N GLY A 74 7.42 -11.94 -12.61
CA GLY A 74 6.50 -13.05 -12.34
C GLY A 74 6.66 -14.17 -13.38
N ASP A 75 6.67 -13.81 -14.66
CA ASP A 75 6.87 -14.73 -15.78
C ASP A 75 8.27 -15.41 -15.71
N LEU A 76 9.29 -14.72 -15.17
CA LEU A 76 10.62 -15.29 -14.94
C LEU A 76 10.62 -16.30 -13.78
N HIS A 77 9.93 -16.01 -12.68
CA HIS A 77 9.79 -16.94 -11.54
C HIS A 77 9.08 -18.23 -11.94
N GLU A 78 7.98 -18.11 -12.67
CA GLU A 78 7.23 -19.26 -13.19
C GLU A 78 8.13 -20.16 -14.08
N ARG A 79 8.90 -19.56 -15.00
CA ARG A 79 9.85 -20.31 -15.83
C ARG A 79 10.93 -21.02 -15.00
N LYS A 80 11.44 -20.38 -13.94
CA LYS A 80 12.40 -21.02 -13.04
C LYS A 80 11.80 -22.20 -12.28
N CYS A 81 10.53 -22.11 -11.88
CA CYS A 81 9.80 -23.25 -11.32
C CYS A 81 9.67 -24.39 -12.33
N LEU A 82 9.36 -24.08 -13.59
CA LEU A 82 9.31 -25.07 -14.68
C LEU A 82 10.66 -25.75 -14.90
N GLU A 83 11.77 -25.01 -14.93
CA GLU A 83 13.12 -25.57 -15.04
C GLU A 83 13.41 -26.58 -13.92
N ASN A 84 13.11 -26.23 -12.67
CA ASN A 84 13.26 -27.15 -11.53
C ASN A 84 12.43 -28.43 -11.72
N TYR A 85 11.21 -28.33 -12.25
CA TYR A 85 10.38 -29.51 -12.56
C TYR A 85 10.96 -30.34 -13.70
N LYS A 86 11.50 -29.70 -14.76
CA LYS A 86 12.17 -30.39 -15.87
C LYS A 86 13.43 -31.12 -15.39
N GLU A 87 14.23 -30.50 -14.51
CA GLU A 87 15.39 -31.14 -13.90
C GLU A 87 15.01 -32.37 -13.06
N LYS A 88 13.90 -32.29 -12.32
CA LYS A 88 13.43 -33.36 -11.43
C LYS A 88 12.73 -34.52 -12.16
N PHE A 89 11.91 -34.22 -13.16
CA PHE A 89 10.99 -35.18 -13.78
C PHE A 89 11.26 -35.43 -15.27
N GLY A 90 12.15 -34.67 -15.90
CA GLY A 90 12.55 -34.85 -17.30
C GLY A 90 11.36 -34.83 -18.26
N SER A 91 11.23 -35.88 -19.08
CA SER A 91 10.16 -36.03 -20.06
C SER A 91 8.76 -36.22 -19.48
N SER A 92 8.63 -36.37 -18.15
CA SER A 92 7.33 -36.48 -17.48
C SER A 92 6.69 -35.11 -17.18
N VAL A 93 7.28 -34.01 -17.65
CA VAL A 93 6.69 -32.67 -17.65
C VAL A 93 5.99 -32.43 -19.00
N PHE A 94 4.68 -32.22 -18.97
CA PHE A 94 3.89 -31.86 -20.14
C PHE A 94 3.67 -30.36 -20.21
N GLU A 95 4.27 -29.72 -21.19
CA GLU A 95 4.01 -28.31 -21.50
C GLU A 95 2.84 -28.21 -22.47
N VAL A 96 1.77 -27.55 -22.03
CA VAL A 96 0.59 -27.36 -22.85
C VAL A 96 0.94 -26.46 -24.04
N PRO A 97 0.67 -26.88 -25.29
CA PRO A 97 0.94 -26.04 -26.46
C PRO A 97 0.19 -24.71 -26.38
N GLU A 98 0.89 -23.61 -26.64
CA GLU A 98 0.34 -22.27 -26.51
C GLU A 98 -0.92 -22.02 -27.36
N GLN A 99 -1.67 -20.99 -27.00
CA GLN A 99 -2.82 -20.53 -27.75
C GLN A 99 -2.38 -19.89 -29.09
N ASN A 100 -2.94 -20.34 -30.21
CA ASN A 100 -2.66 -19.81 -31.55
C ASN A 100 -3.40 -18.47 -31.79
N ARG A 101 -2.97 -17.41 -31.09
CA ARG A 101 -3.64 -16.10 -31.14
C ARG A 101 -3.55 -15.43 -32.51
N GLU A 102 -2.47 -15.66 -33.24
CA GLU A 102 -2.27 -15.11 -34.60
C GLU A 102 -3.27 -15.67 -35.60
N GLU A 103 -3.64 -16.94 -35.44
CA GLU A 103 -4.67 -17.62 -36.23
C GLU A 103 -6.09 -17.30 -35.74
N GLY A 104 -6.22 -16.45 -34.71
CA GLY A 104 -7.51 -16.05 -34.15
C GLY A 104 -8.16 -17.12 -33.26
N GLU A 105 -7.40 -18.09 -32.75
CA GLU A 105 -7.90 -19.15 -31.87
C GLU A 105 -8.56 -18.57 -30.61
N SER A 106 -9.83 -18.91 -30.39
CA SER A 106 -10.54 -18.55 -29.17
C SER A 106 -10.04 -19.33 -27.95
N PHE A 107 -10.24 -18.82 -26.74
CA PHE A 107 -9.81 -19.54 -25.52
C PHE A 107 -10.54 -20.87 -25.38
N GLU A 108 -11.81 -20.91 -25.79
CA GLU A 108 -12.66 -22.09 -25.84
C GLU A 108 -12.09 -23.15 -26.79
N ALA A 109 -11.71 -22.74 -28.00
CA ALA A 109 -11.08 -23.63 -28.99
C ALA A 109 -9.71 -24.15 -28.50
N TRP A 110 -8.95 -23.33 -27.80
CA TRP A 110 -7.67 -23.76 -27.20
C TRP A 110 -7.88 -24.85 -26.15
N VAL A 111 -8.83 -24.67 -25.22
CA VAL A 111 -9.18 -25.69 -24.22
C VAL A 111 -9.64 -26.99 -24.87
N GLU A 112 -10.48 -26.90 -25.91
CA GLU A 112 -10.95 -28.07 -26.66
C GLU A 112 -9.80 -28.80 -27.38
N ARG A 113 -8.85 -28.05 -27.96
CA ARG A 113 -7.67 -28.60 -28.63
C ARG A 113 -6.71 -29.29 -27.65
N VAL A 114 -6.51 -28.72 -26.47
CA VAL A 114 -5.63 -29.29 -25.43
C VAL A 114 -6.24 -30.57 -24.85
N GLY A 115 -7.56 -30.61 -24.66
CA GLY A 115 -8.24 -31.80 -24.13
C GLY A 115 -7.90 -32.07 -22.66
N ASN A 116 -7.92 -33.35 -22.24
CA ASN A 116 -7.57 -33.76 -20.88
C ASN A 116 -6.24 -34.54 -20.85
N PRO A 117 -5.11 -33.91 -20.48
CA PRO A 117 -3.82 -34.58 -20.33
C PRO A 117 -3.64 -35.28 -18.96
N MET A 118 -4.60 -35.19 -18.04
CA MET A 118 -4.53 -35.77 -16.68
C MET A 118 -4.85 -37.27 -16.66
N ASN A 119 -4.14 -38.06 -17.47
CA ASN A 119 -4.30 -39.51 -17.61
C ASN A 119 -3.33 -40.33 -16.73
N GLY A 120 -2.47 -39.67 -15.96
CA GLY A 120 -1.44 -40.29 -15.12
C GLY A 120 -0.08 -40.49 -15.77
N GLU A 121 0.08 -40.17 -17.06
CA GLU A 121 1.37 -40.28 -17.78
C GLU A 121 2.37 -39.22 -17.35
N TYR A 122 1.89 -38.02 -17.03
CA TYR A 122 2.71 -36.87 -16.69
C TYR A 122 2.71 -36.62 -15.19
N GLU A 123 3.91 -36.37 -14.64
CA GLU A 123 4.09 -35.99 -13.24
C GLU A 123 3.75 -34.50 -13.03
N ILE A 124 4.01 -33.67 -14.04
CA ILE A 124 3.70 -32.22 -14.03
C ILE A 124 3.02 -31.86 -15.35
N ILE A 125 1.96 -31.06 -15.27
CA ILE A 125 1.33 -30.40 -16.42
C ILE A 125 1.49 -28.90 -16.23
N PHE A 126 2.11 -28.22 -17.19
CA PHE A 126 2.39 -26.79 -17.16
C PHE A 126 1.45 -26.01 -18.09
N GLN A 127 0.92 -24.87 -17.62
CA GLN A 127 0.05 -23.94 -18.36
C GLN A 127 -1.29 -24.55 -18.81
N MET A 128 -1.99 -25.26 -17.92
CA MET A 128 -3.26 -25.94 -18.24
C MET A 128 -4.46 -24.97 -18.31
N PRO A 129 -5.12 -24.79 -19.48
CA PRO A 129 -6.26 -23.90 -19.58
C PRO A 129 -7.56 -24.61 -19.16
N PHE A 130 -8.36 -23.91 -18.35
CA PHE A 130 -9.67 -24.38 -17.88
C PHE A 130 -10.79 -23.41 -18.23
N ILE A 131 -11.96 -23.96 -18.54
CA ILE A 131 -13.24 -23.25 -18.51
C ILE A 131 -14.18 -24.08 -17.64
N TYR A 132 -14.66 -23.49 -16.56
CA TYR A 132 -15.64 -24.13 -15.69
C TYR A 132 -16.63 -23.10 -15.17
N GLU A 133 -17.93 -23.38 -15.36
CA GLU A 133 -19.05 -22.58 -14.86
C GLU A 133 -18.86 -21.05 -14.95
N GLY A 134 -18.62 -20.54 -16.16
CA GLY A 134 -18.53 -19.11 -16.43
C GLY A 134 -17.19 -18.46 -16.06
N VAL A 135 -16.21 -19.23 -15.59
CA VAL A 135 -14.85 -18.79 -15.27
C VAL A 135 -13.87 -19.48 -16.20
N ARG A 136 -12.83 -18.76 -16.64
CA ARG A 136 -11.71 -19.28 -17.42
C ARG A 136 -10.37 -18.85 -16.83
N GLY A 137 -9.43 -19.76 -16.73
CA GLY A 137 -8.10 -19.51 -16.18
C GLY A 137 -7.07 -20.45 -16.76
N ILE A 138 -5.80 -20.16 -16.49
CA ILE A 138 -4.68 -21.02 -16.85
C ILE A 138 -3.98 -21.35 -15.54
N ALA A 139 -3.92 -22.62 -15.19
CA ALA A 139 -3.18 -23.09 -14.03
C ALA A 139 -1.69 -23.12 -14.38
N ASP A 140 -0.84 -22.50 -13.56
CA ASP A 140 0.61 -22.50 -13.75
C ASP A 140 1.11 -23.94 -13.82
N PHE A 141 0.86 -24.74 -12.77
CA PHE A 141 1.18 -26.17 -12.75
C PHE A 141 0.08 -27.02 -12.14
N LEU A 142 0.00 -28.27 -12.58
CA LEU A 142 -0.73 -29.34 -11.93
C LEU A 142 0.25 -30.49 -11.63
N GLU A 143 0.41 -30.82 -10.35
CA GLU A 143 1.31 -31.88 -9.90
C GLU A 143 0.55 -33.16 -9.61
N LYS A 144 1.02 -34.26 -10.19
CA LYS A 144 0.44 -35.58 -9.99
C LYS A 144 0.70 -36.06 -8.56
N THR A 145 -0.35 -36.58 -7.94
CA THR A 145 -0.31 -37.27 -6.65
C THR A 145 -1.15 -38.53 -6.69
N GLU A 146 -1.06 -39.35 -5.65
CA GLU A 146 -1.96 -40.48 -5.42
C GLU A 146 -2.77 -40.27 -4.15
N ASN A 147 -4.10 -40.38 -4.25
CA ASN A 147 -4.99 -40.43 -3.11
C ASN A 147 -5.81 -41.73 -3.14
N ASN A 148 -5.67 -42.56 -2.11
CA ASN A 148 -6.35 -43.86 -2.01
C ASN A 148 -6.18 -44.75 -3.26
N GLY A 149 -5.00 -44.72 -3.89
CA GLY A 149 -4.68 -45.50 -5.10
C GLY A 149 -5.29 -44.95 -6.40
N LYS A 150 -5.84 -43.73 -6.38
CA LYS A 150 -6.27 -43.00 -7.56
C LYS A 150 -5.32 -41.85 -7.86
N VAL A 151 -5.03 -41.64 -9.14
CA VAL A 151 -4.24 -40.51 -9.60
C VAL A 151 -5.07 -39.24 -9.52
N VAL A 152 -4.53 -38.20 -8.89
CA VAL A 152 -5.13 -36.88 -8.75
C VAL A 152 -4.08 -35.83 -9.10
N TYR A 153 -4.51 -34.65 -9.56
CA TYR A 153 -3.61 -33.57 -9.94
C TYR A 153 -3.84 -32.33 -9.06
N GLU A 154 -2.87 -32.01 -8.21
CA GLU A 154 -2.95 -30.89 -7.27
C GLU A 154 -2.45 -29.61 -7.93
N PRO A 155 -3.23 -28.51 -7.91
CA PRO A 155 -2.82 -27.27 -8.54
C PRO A 155 -1.73 -26.57 -7.71
N VAL A 156 -0.76 -26.02 -8.44
CA VAL A 156 0.36 -25.26 -7.91
C VAL A 156 0.43 -23.91 -8.62
N ASP A 157 0.54 -22.84 -7.84
CA ASP A 157 0.58 -21.46 -8.32
C ASP A 157 1.94 -20.84 -7.96
N SER A 158 2.62 -20.25 -8.93
CA SER A 158 3.92 -19.61 -8.72
C SER A 158 3.73 -18.12 -8.42
N LYS A 159 4.40 -17.59 -7.38
CA LYS A 159 4.22 -16.20 -6.96
C LYS A 159 5.53 -15.54 -6.52
N LEU A 160 5.70 -14.27 -6.91
CA LEU A 160 6.83 -13.42 -6.49
C LEU A 160 6.84 -13.10 -4.98
N ALA A 161 5.71 -13.25 -4.29
CA ALA A 161 5.64 -13.06 -2.85
C ALA A 161 6.65 -14.01 -2.18
N ARG A 162 7.39 -13.50 -1.19
CA ARG A 162 8.44 -14.26 -0.50
C ARG A 162 7.98 -14.91 0.80
N ALA A 163 6.92 -14.41 1.39
CA ALA A 163 6.30 -14.96 2.58
C ALA A 163 4.78 -14.97 2.41
N GLY A 164 4.14 -16.06 2.82
CA GLY A 164 2.69 -16.15 2.96
C GLY A 164 1.92 -16.14 1.64
N ALA A 165 1.26 -17.26 1.33
CA ALA A 165 0.24 -17.28 0.30
C ALA A 165 -0.90 -16.31 0.64
N LYS A 166 -1.19 -15.36 -0.27
CA LYS A 166 -2.34 -14.47 -0.11
C LYS A 166 -3.63 -15.26 -0.22
N GLN A 167 -4.67 -14.80 0.48
CA GLN A 167 -6.03 -15.34 0.37
C GLN A 167 -6.48 -15.46 -1.09
N GLY A 168 -6.11 -14.51 -1.95
CA GLY A 168 -6.43 -14.56 -3.38
C GLY A 168 -5.78 -15.69 -4.15
N HIS A 169 -4.55 -16.05 -3.83
CA HIS A 169 -3.86 -17.18 -4.46
C HIS A 169 -4.58 -18.48 -4.12
N LEU A 170 -5.00 -18.64 -2.86
CA LEU A 170 -5.79 -19.79 -2.43
C LEU A 170 -7.13 -19.87 -3.17
N LEU A 171 -7.84 -18.76 -3.34
CA LEU A 171 -9.11 -18.75 -4.08
C LEU A 171 -8.95 -19.08 -5.56
N GLN A 172 -7.85 -18.63 -6.18
CA GLN A 172 -7.51 -19.02 -7.56
C GLN A 172 -7.21 -20.52 -7.65
N LEU A 173 -6.43 -21.06 -6.72
CA LEU A 173 -6.12 -22.50 -6.66
C LEU A 173 -7.36 -23.36 -6.42
N LEU A 174 -8.28 -22.92 -5.55
CA LEU A 174 -9.55 -23.62 -5.30
C LEU A 174 -10.46 -23.66 -6.53
N PHE A 175 -10.37 -22.66 -7.42
CA PHE A 175 -11.01 -22.75 -8.73
C PHE A 175 -10.41 -23.86 -9.59
N TYR A 176 -9.08 -23.97 -9.65
CA TYR A 176 -8.44 -25.04 -10.42
C TYR A 176 -8.71 -26.41 -9.79
N THR A 177 -8.77 -26.52 -8.47
CA THR A 177 -9.22 -27.74 -7.76
C THR A 177 -10.62 -28.16 -8.21
N GLU A 178 -11.57 -27.23 -8.29
CA GLU A 178 -12.94 -27.50 -8.74
C GLU A 178 -12.98 -27.91 -10.23
N ALA A 179 -12.20 -27.24 -11.08
CA ALA A 179 -12.12 -27.57 -12.51
C ALA A 179 -11.43 -28.93 -12.78
N VAL A 180 -10.42 -29.29 -11.98
CA VAL A 180 -9.78 -30.61 -12.03
C VAL A 180 -10.74 -31.69 -11.54
N GLU A 181 -11.48 -31.47 -10.46
CA GLU A 181 -12.49 -32.41 -9.96
C GLU A 181 -13.57 -32.68 -11.01
N ASP A 182 -14.05 -31.65 -11.72
CA ASP A 182 -15.02 -31.82 -12.81
C ASP A 182 -14.46 -32.65 -13.97
N LEU A 183 -13.20 -32.40 -14.36
CA LEU A 183 -12.59 -33.06 -15.51
C LEU A 183 -12.14 -34.50 -15.22
N THR A 184 -11.73 -34.80 -13.98
CA THR A 184 -11.14 -36.10 -13.59
C THR A 184 -12.07 -36.96 -12.72
N GLY A 185 -13.06 -36.36 -12.07
CA GLY A 185 -13.94 -36.98 -11.09
C GLY A 185 -13.34 -37.10 -9.68
N GLU A 186 -12.09 -36.71 -9.47
CA GLU A 186 -11.41 -36.80 -8.18
C GLU A 186 -10.96 -35.40 -7.70
N ARG A 187 -11.29 -35.06 -6.45
CA ARG A 187 -10.90 -33.76 -5.88
C ARG A 187 -9.46 -33.81 -5.36
N PRO A 188 -8.62 -32.83 -5.73
CA PRO A 188 -7.33 -32.61 -5.06
C PRO A 188 -7.46 -32.44 -3.54
N GLU A 189 -6.54 -33.04 -2.78
CA GLU A 189 -6.55 -32.93 -1.31
C GLU A 189 -5.87 -31.64 -0.87
N LYS A 190 -4.82 -31.24 -1.60
CA LYS A 190 -4.02 -30.05 -1.33
C LYS A 190 -3.96 -29.11 -2.52
N ILE A 191 -3.58 -27.89 -2.21
CA ILE A 191 -3.17 -26.85 -3.14
C ILE A 191 -1.84 -26.27 -2.67
N HIS A 192 -1.05 -25.76 -3.62
CA HIS A 192 0.31 -25.34 -3.32
C HIS A 192 0.64 -23.98 -3.91
N VAL A 193 1.47 -23.23 -3.20
CA VAL A 193 2.04 -21.98 -3.68
C VAL A 193 3.56 -22.10 -3.63
N GLU A 194 4.21 -21.93 -4.77
CA GLU A 194 5.67 -21.86 -4.90
C GLU A 194 6.09 -20.39 -4.83
N LEU A 195 6.65 -20.00 -3.68
CA LEU A 195 6.98 -18.61 -3.36
C LEU A 195 8.30 -18.18 -4.00
N GLY A 196 8.48 -16.87 -4.13
CA GLY A 196 9.70 -16.25 -4.62
C GLY A 196 10.92 -16.61 -3.76
N SER A 197 10.73 -16.87 -2.46
CA SER A 197 11.78 -17.39 -1.56
C SER A 197 12.33 -18.77 -1.99
N GLY A 198 11.57 -19.51 -2.79
CA GLY A 198 11.81 -20.91 -3.10
C GLY A 198 11.24 -21.87 -2.05
N GLU A 199 10.51 -21.35 -1.07
CA GLU A 199 9.72 -22.17 -0.15
C GLU A 199 8.36 -22.53 -0.78
N ARG A 200 7.88 -23.73 -0.45
CA ARG A 200 6.56 -24.21 -0.85
C ARG A 200 5.62 -24.17 0.34
N GLU A 201 4.51 -23.44 0.19
CA GLU A 201 3.40 -23.52 1.12
C GLU A 201 2.32 -24.46 0.58
N SER A 202 1.75 -25.29 1.45
CA SER A 202 0.76 -26.31 1.10
C SER A 202 -0.44 -26.23 2.02
N PHE A 203 -1.63 -26.26 1.44
CA PHE A 203 -2.89 -26.05 2.17
C PHE A 203 -3.87 -27.18 1.88
N LEU A 204 -4.61 -27.63 2.89
CA LEU A 204 -5.67 -28.61 2.71
C LEU A 204 -6.90 -27.95 2.10
N VAL A 205 -7.41 -28.52 1.01
CA VAL A 205 -8.62 -28.03 0.33
C VAL A 205 -9.82 -28.03 1.26
N SER A 206 -9.92 -29.03 2.14
CA SER A 206 -11.04 -29.19 3.09
C SER A 206 -11.28 -27.97 3.97
N ASP A 207 -10.21 -27.25 4.33
CA ASP A 207 -10.26 -26.14 5.28
C ASP A 207 -10.94 -24.91 4.67
N TYR A 208 -10.90 -24.79 3.34
CA TYR A 208 -11.42 -23.63 2.61
C TYR A 208 -12.63 -23.97 1.73
N TRP A 209 -12.90 -25.26 1.48
CA TRP A 209 -13.90 -25.72 0.51
C TRP A 209 -15.29 -25.14 0.75
N TRP A 210 -15.77 -25.12 1.99
CA TRP A 210 -17.10 -24.59 2.31
C TRP A 210 -17.20 -23.08 2.10
N TYR A 211 -16.12 -22.35 2.40
CA TYR A 211 -16.04 -20.92 2.12
C TYR A 211 -16.05 -20.67 0.61
N TRP A 212 -15.25 -21.43 -0.14
CA TRP A 212 -15.19 -21.39 -1.60
C TRP A 212 -16.54 -21.65 -2.25
N GLN A 213 -17.24 -22.73 -1.87
CA GLN A 213 -18.56 -23.06 -2.40
C GLN A 213 -19.59 -21.96 -2.15
N ARG A 214 -19.57 -21.35 -0.96
CA ARG A 214 -20.43 -20.19 -0.65
C ARG A 214 -20.08 -18.98 -1.52
N LEU A 215 -18.79 -18.74 -1.74
CA LEU A 215 -18.31 -17.65 -2.60
C LEU A 215 -18.70 -17.87 -4.06
N ARG A 216 -18.51 -19.08 -4.59
CA ARG A 216 -18.86 -19.46 -5.96
C ARG A 216 -20.33 -19.23 -6.26
N LYS A 217 -21.24 -19.60 -5.35
CA LYS A 217 -22.67 -19.31 -5.48
C LYS A 217 -22.97 -17.81 -5.60
N LYS A 218 -22.23 -16.97 -4.87
CA LYS A 218 -22.36 -15.50 -5.00
C LYS A 218 -21.82 -15.01 -6.34
N LEU A 219 -20.64 -15.49 -6.76
CA LEU A 219 -20.01 -15.11 -8.01
C LEU A 219 -20.89 -15.47 -9.22
N ILE A 220 -21.44 -16.69 -9.26
CA ILE A 220 -22.36 -17.12 -10.31
C ILE A 220 -23.57 -16.18 -10.38
N LYS A 221 -24.18 -15.86 -9.24
CA LYS A 221 -25.30 -14.92 -9.18
C LYS A 221 -24.94 -13.55 -9.74
N VAL A 222 -23.74 -13.03 -9.47
CA VAL A 222 -23.27 -11.73 -10.00
C VAL A 222 -22.98 -11.79 -11.50
N VAL A 223 -22.45 -12.90 -12.02
CA VAL A 223 -22.22 -13.10 -13.47
C VAL A 223 -23.55 -13.26 -14.23
N GLU A 224 -24.53 -13.88 -13.60
CA GLU A 224 -25.87 -14.09 -14.17
C GLU A 224 -26.77 -12.85 -14.05
N THR A 225 -26.45 -11.93 -13.13
CA THR A 225 -27.17 -10.65 -13.03
C THR A 225 -26.73 -9.76 -14.20
N ASP A 226 -27.67 -9.46 -15.10
CA ASP A 226 -27.44 -8.60 -16.25
C ASP A 226 -26.75 -7.29 -15.84
N SER A 227 -25.88 -6.77 -16.72
CA SER A 227 -25.11 -5.51 -16.61
C SER A 227 -25.95 -4.23 -16.48
N SER A 228 -27.19 -4.36 -16.02
CA SER A 228 -28.19 -3.33 -15.76
C SER A 228 -28.17 -2.81 -14.32
N THR A 229 -27.41 -3.45 -13.41
CA THR A 229 -27.20 -2.93 -12.06
C THR A 229 -26.21 -1.76 -12.08
N ASP A 230 -26.72 -0.56 -11.80
CA ASP A 230 -25.90 0.64 -11.61
C ASP A 230 -25.20 0.55 -10.24
N THR A 231 -23.91 0.22 -10.24
CA THR A 231 -23.10 0.18 -9.03
C THR A 231 -22.32 1.49 -8.89
N LYS A 232 -22.12 1.95 -7.66
CA LYS A 232 -21.33 3.15 -7.37
C LYS A 232 -19.91 2.79 -6.93
N PRO A 233 -18.90 3.61 -7.24
CA PRO A 233 -17.53 3.36 -6.80
C PRO A 233 -17.40 3.55 -5.29
N GLU A 234 -16.91 2.51 -4.60
CA GLU A 234 -16.45 2.57 -3.21
C GLU A 234 -14.95 2.29 -3.15
N LYS A 235 -14.18 3.08 -2.39
CA LYS A 235 -12.73 2.86 -2.24
C LYS A 235 -12.47 1.56 -1.47
N CYS A 236 -11.59 0.73 -2.00
CA CYS A 236 -11.21 -0.58 -1.46
C CYS A 236 -9.71 -0.83 -1.65
N SER A 237 -9.20 -1.92 -1.08
CA SER A 237 -7.81 -2.40 -1.23
C SER A 237 -7.38 -2.55 -2.69
N HIS A 238 -8.29 -2.97 -3.57
CA HIS A 238 -7.98 -3.17 -4.99
C HIS A 238 -7.69 -1.86 -5.74
N CYS A 239 -8.15 -0.71 -5.25
CA CYS A 239 -8.04 0.57 -5.97
C CYS A 239 -6.60 0.96 -6.34
N GLY A 240 -5.59 0.59 -5.56
CA GLY A 240 -4.19 0.94 -5.81
C GLY A 240 -3.61 0.38 -7.12
N ILE A 241 -4.16 -0.74 -7.60
CA ILE A 241 -3.76 -1.41 -8.84
C ILE A 241 -4.91 -1.52 -9.85
N CYS A 242 -6.05 -0.90 -9.56
CA CYS A 242 -7.24 -0.99 -10.37
C CYS A 242 -7.11 -0.12 -11.62
N GLU A 243 -7.33 -0.73 -12.79
CA GLU A 243 -7.28 -0.08 -14.11
C GLU A 243 -8.33 1.04 -14.30
N PHE A 244 -9.38 1.08 -13.48
CA PHE A 244 -10.45 2.09 -13.56
C PHE A 244 -10.30 3.21 -12.52
N TYR A 245 -9.34 3.11 -11.59
CA TYR A 245 -9.24 4.06 -10.49
C TYR A 245 -9.01 5.49 -10.98
N TRP A 246 -8.03 5.68 -11.87
CA TRP A 246 -7.60 7.01 -12.32
C TRP A 246 -8.56 7.67 -13.31
N GLU A 247 -9.15 6.87 -14.21
CA GLU A 247 -9.98 7.38 -15.30
C GLU A 247 -11.47 7.47 -14.96
N GLU A 248 -11.94 6.71 -13.98
CA GLU A 248 -13.39 6.56 -13.70
C GLU A 248 -13.72 6.90 -12.25
N CYS A 249 -13.26 6.07 -11.30
CA CYS A 249 -13.69 6.18 -9.90
C CYS A 249 -13.20 7.48 -9.24
N ARG A 250 -11.93 7.82 -9.42
CA ARG A 250 -11.33 9.02 -8.79
C ARG A 250 -11.94 10.32 -9.34
N PRO A 251 -12.11 10.51 -10.67
CA PRO A 251 -12.81 11.68 -11.20
C PRO A 251 -14.25 11.81 -10.66
N GLU A 252 -14.99 10.70 -10.56
CA GLU A 252 -16.34 10.71 -9.99
C GLU A 252 -16.33 11.16 -8.53
N TRP A 253 -15.44 10.60 -7.69
CA TRP A 253 -15.30 11.04 -6.30
C TRP A 253 -14.89 12.51 -6.17
N ARG A 254 -14.05 13.02 -7.08
CA ARG A 254 -13.63 14.43 -7.09
C ARG A 254 -14.79 15.35 -7.45
N ALA A 255 -15.58 14.98 -8.46
CA ALA A 255 -16.74 15.74 -8.88
C ALA A 255 -17.80 15.83 -7.75
N ASN A 256 -17.92 14.77 -6.95
CA ASN A 256 -18.91 14.66 -5.88
C ASN A 256 -18.41 15.13 -4.50
N ASP A 257 -17.23 15.77 -4.40
CA ASP A 257 -16.63 16.22 -3.14
C ASP A 257 -16.58 15.11 -2.06
N SER A 258 -16.24 13.89 -2.49
CA SER A 258 -16.36 12.68 -1.67
C SER A 258 -15.48 12.71 -0.43
N LEU A 259 -16.04 12.22 0.67
CA LEU A 259 -15.32 11.96 1.93
C LEU A 259 -14.13 11.00 1.77
N VAL A 260 -14.00 10.27 0.66
CA VAL A 260 -12.85 9.40 0.35
C VAL A 260 -11.50 10.14 0.39
N PHE A 261 -11.50 11.46 0.16
CA PHE A 261 -10.30 12.30 0.21
C PHE A 261 -10.05 12.95 1.57
N LEU A 262 -10.94 12.75 2.56
CA LEU A 262 -10.71 13.23 3.92
C LEU A 262 -9.56 12.45 4.56
N SER A 263 -8.48 13.14 4.92
CA SER A 263 -7.32 12.52 5.53
C SER A 263 -7.70 11.86 6.87
N GLY A 264 -7.20 10.64 7.12
CA GLY A 264 -7.48 9.88 8.34
C GLY A 264 -8.89 9.29 8.46
N ILE A 265 -9.77 9.45 7.46
CA ILE A 265 -11.09 8.83 7.49
C ILE A 265 -11.03 7.30 7.28
N ARG A 266 -11.85 6.56 8.03
CA ARG A 266 -12.02 5.11 7.88
C ARG A 266 -13.35 4.81 7.18
N LYS A 267 -13.49 3.62 6.59
CA LYS A 267 -14.74 3.19 5.94
C LYS A 267 -15.93 3.23 6.91
N THR A 268 -15.71 2.86 8.18
CA THR A 268 -16.73 2.96 9.24
C THR A 268 -17.20 4.39 9.49
N HIS A 269 -16.29 5.37 9.47
CA HIS A 269 -16.64 6.79 9.61
C HIS A 269 -17.48 7.26 8.42
N GLN A 270 -17.12 6.89 7.19
CA GLN A 270 -17.89 7.23 5.99
C GLN A 270 -19.32 6.68 6.07
N VAL A 271 -19.49 5.43 6.48
CA VAL A 271 -20.80 4.81 6.66
C VAL A 271 -21.62 5.54 7.74
N ALA A 272 -21.01 5.91 8.86
CA ALA A 272 -21.68 6.62 9.95
C ALA A 272 -22.12 8.04 9.55
N LEU A 273 -21.27 8.77 8.81
CA LEU A 273 -21.58 10.10 8.26
C LEU A 273 -22.70 10.04 7.22
N LYS A 274 -22.61 9.08 6.28
CA LYS A 274 -23.63 8.86 5.26
C LYS A 274 -25.00 8.53 5.87
N LYS A 275 -25.04 7.71 6.93
CA LYS A 275 -26.30 7.38 7.64
C LYS A 275 -27.05 8.60 8.18
N VAL A 276 -26.35 9.69 8.49
CA VAL A 276 -26.97 10.93 8.97
C VAL A 276 -27.14 11.97 7.86
N GLY A 277 -26.82 11.64 6.61
CA GLY A 277 -26.98 12.54 5.46
C GLY A 277 -25.78 13.47 5.21
N ILE A 278 -24.59 13.12 5.72
CA ILE A 278 -23.34 13.86 5.46
C ILE A 278 -22.49 13.02 4.50
N GLU A 279 -22.48 13.37 3.21
CA GLU A 279 -21.76 12.61 2.18
C GLU A 279 -20.54 13.31 1.59
N THR A 280 -20.37 14.62 1.84
CA THR A 280 -19.33 15.45 1.23
C THR A 280 -18.33 15.98 2.25
N LEU A 281 -17.09 16.23 1.80
CA LEU A 281 -16.04 16.83 2.61
C LEU A 281 -16.43 18.24 3.05
N THR A 282 -16.94 19.06 2.13
CA THR A 282 -17.46 20.40 2.43
C THR A 282 -18.66 20.35 3.36
N GLY A 283 -19.54 19.35 3.20
CA GLY A 283 -20.69 19.14 4.07
C GLY A 283 -20.28 18.85 5.51
N LEU A 284 -19.28 17.99 5.73
CA LEU A 284 -18.71 17.77 7.06
C LEU A 284 -18.07 19.05 7.60
N ALA A 285 -17.24 19.74 6.81
CA ALA A 285 -16.54 20.95 7.23
C ALA A 285 -17.49 22.08 7.64
N ALA A 286 -18.64 22.20 6.99
CA ALA A 286 -19.62 23.25 7.21
C ALA A 286 -20.58 23.00 8.39
N ILE A 287 -20.44 21.88 9.12
CA ILE A 287 -21.20 21.68 10.37
C ILE A 287 -20.80 22.77 11.36
N PRO A 288 -21.74 23.53 11.94
CA PRO A 288 -21.41 24.55 12.92
C PRO A 288 -20.76 23.93 14.16
N GLU A 289 -19.68 24.56 14.65
CA GLU A 289 -18.95 24.08 15.84
C GLU A 289 -19.88 23.92 17.05
N SER A 290 -20.90 24.78 17.19
CA SER A 290 -21.91 24.70 18.25
C SER A 290 -22.67 23.38 18.32
N HIS A 291 -22.77 22.63 17.20
CA HIS A 291 -23.40 21.31 17.17
C HIS A 291 -22.45 20.19 17.62
N LEU A 292 -21.15 20.49 17.72
CA LEU A 292 -20.09 19.58 18.17
C LEU A 292 -19.60 19.95 19.57
N SER A 293 -19.78 21.21 20.00
CA SER A 293 -19.16 21.82 21.18
C SER A 293 -19.99 21.79 22.46
N GLU A 294 -21.17 21.15 22.50
CA GLU A 294 -21.88 20.93 23.78
C GLU A 294 -21.06 20.07 24.78
N VAL A 295 -19.88 19.54 24.37
CA VAL A 295 -19.09 18.56 25.13
C VAL A 295 -17.55 18.80 25.08
N SER A 296 -17.01 19.86 24.48
CA SER A 296 -15.54 20.02 24.28
C SER A 296 -14.99 21.38 24.75
N GLU A 297 -13.89 21.38 25.53
CA GLU A 297 -13.13 22.57 25.99
C GLU A 297 -12.14 23.11 24.93
N TYR A 298 -11.99 22.44 23.79
CA TYR A 298 -11.03 22.83 22.74
C TYR A 298 -11.70 23.65 21.63
N ASN A 299 -11.84 24.96 21.84
CA ASN A 299 -12.31 25.87 20.81
C ASN A 299 -11.28 26.01 19.68
N PHE A 300 -11.76 26.02 18.43
CA PHE A 300 -10.95 26.51 17.31
C PHE A 300 -10.58 27.98 17.54
N ASP A 301 -9.33 28.38 17.23
CA ASP A 301 -8.97 29.79 17.35
C ASP A 301 -9.72 30.66 16.33
N GLU A 302 -9.95 31.92 16.70
CA GLU A 302 -10.75 32.86 15.92
C GLU A 302 -10.17 33.10 14.52
N GLU A 303 -8.84 33.05 14.39
CA GLU A 303 -8.14 33.18 13.11
C GLU A 303 -8.50 32.03 12.16
N SER A 304 -8.44 30.79 12.65
CA SER A 304 -8.77 29.60 11.86
C SER A 304 -10.25 29.57 11.46
N GLU A 305 -11.15 30.10 12.29
CA GLU A 305 -12.56 30.31 11.92
C GLU A 305 -12.67 31.34 10.78
N GLN A 306 -12.01 32.49 10.88
CA GLN A 306 -12.04 33.53 9.84
C GLN A 306 -11.49 33.01 8.49
N VAL A 307 -10.39 32.26 8.52
CA VAL A 307 -9.81 31.65 7.31
C VAL A 307 -10.78 30.65 6.68
N PHE A 308 -11.45 29.82 7.48
CA PHE A 308 -12.47 28.91 6.97
C PHE A 308 -13.69 29.65 6.40
N GLN A 309 -14.17 30.70 7.06
CA GLN A 309 -15.27 31.52 6.55
C GLN A 309 -14.92 32.17 5.21
N LYS A 310 -13.67 32.61 5.01
CA LYS A 310 -13.21 33.07 3.69
C LYS A 310 -13.28 31.95 2.65
N ALA A 311 -12.82 30.75 2.98
CA ALA A 311 -12.84 29.60 2.09
C ALA A 311 -14.27 29.17 1.70
N ILE A 312 -15.19 29.06 2.67
CA ILE A 312 -16.57 28.65 2.41
C ILE A 312 -17.33 29.70 1.57
N ASN A 313 -17.02 30.98 1.75
CA ASN A 313 -17.57 32.06 0.91
C ASN A 313 -17.06 31.99 -0.53
N ILE A 314 -15.81 31.56 -0.77
CA ILE A 314 -15.29 31.29 -2.12
C ILE A 314 -16.00 30.10 -2.73
N TRP A 315 -16.17 29.03 -1.95
CA TRP A 315 -16.88 27.82 -2.38
C TRP A 315 -18.34 28.12 -2.78
N ALA A 316 -19.07 28.88 -1.96
CA ALA A 316 -20.48 29.21 -2.19
C ALA A 316 -20.74 30.09 -3.43
N LYS A 317 -19.72 30.81 -3.92
CA LYS A 317 -19.83 31.65 -5.14
C LYS A 317 -19.77 30.83 -6.43
N LYS A 318 -19.34 29.57 -6.39
CA LYS A 318 -19.25 28.70 -7.57
C LYS A 318 -20.66 28.24 -7.98
N SER A 319 -20.93 28.22 -9.28
CA SER A 319 -22.23 27.81 -9.81
C SER A 319 -22.57 26.37 -9.42
N GLY A 320 -23.77 26.16 -8.87
CA GLY A 320 -24.24 24.84 -8.42
C GLY A 320 -23.91 24.50 -6.97
N ASN A 321 -23.15 25.33 -6.26
CA ASN A 321 -22.84 25.12 -4.85
C ASN A 321 -23.86 25.80 -3.94
N ASN A 322 -24.43 25.03 -3.02
CA ASN A 322 -25.37 25.51 -2.02
C ASN A 322 -25.27 24.64 -0.76
N LEU A 323 -25.06 25.27 0.39
CA LEU A 323 -24.96 24.56 1.68
C LEU A 323 -26.29 23.92 2.09
N ASP A 324 -27.42 24.59 1.82
CA ASP A 324 -28.74 24.05 2.16
C ASP A 324 -29.03 22.76 1.39
N ASP A 325 -28.55 22.67 0.14
CA ASP A 325 -28.69 21.48 -0.69
C ASP A 325 -27.81 20.34 -0.16
N ILE A 326 -26.55 20.62 0.20
CA ILE A 326 -25.62 19.64 0.78
C ILE A 326 -26.12 19.12 2.14
N HIS A 327 -26.68 19.99 2.97
CA HIS A 327 -27.19 19.63 4.29
C HIS A 327 -28.67 19.22 4.28
N SER A 328 -29.32 19.12 3.12
CA SER A 328 -30.76 18.84 3.02
C SER A 328 -31.15 17.54 3.74
N GLU A 329 -30.42 16.44 3.51
CA GLU A 329 -30.64 15.15 4.17
C GLU A 329 -30.29 15.21 5.66
N TRP A 330 -29.19 15.87 6.03
CA TRP A 330 -28.81 16.04 7.44
C TRP A 330 -29.83 16.85 8.23
N ASN A 331 -30.37 17.92 7.63
CA ASN A 331 -31.47 18.72 8.18
C ASN A 331 -32.75 17.89 8.31
N ALA A 332 -33.10 17.08 7.30
CA ALA A 332 -34.24 16.17 7.35
C ALA A 332 -34.09 15.12 8.47
N ASN A 333 -32.86 14.68 8.74
CA ASN A 333 -32.49 13.79 9.85
C ASN A 333 -32.34 14.52 11.20
N GLN A 334 -32.96 15.70 11.35
CA GLN A 334 -32.97 16.50 12.58
C GLN A 334 -31.57 16.86 13.09
N LYS A 335 -30.59 16.99 12.18
CA LYS A 335 -29.20 17.32 12.49
C LYS A 335 -28.54 16.35 13.47
N LYS A 336 -28.95 15.06 13.43
CA LYS A 336 -28.38 14.01 14.29
C LYS A 336 -26.87 13.89 14.06
N LEU A 337 -26.12 13.75 15.15
CA LEU A 337 -24.69 13.42 15.08
C LEU A 337 -24.47 11.97 14.63
N PRO A 338 -23.43 11.71 13.83
CA PRO A 338 -23.08 10.35 13.42
C PRO A 338 -22.64 9.52 14.64
N GLU A 339 -22.78 8.19 14.55
CA GLU A 339 -22.31 7.24 15.57
C GLU A 339 -20.77 7.11 15.52
N ILE A 340 -20.07 8.19 15.84
CA ILE A 340 -18.61 8.31 15.92
C ILE A 340 -18.31 8.93 17.30
N GLU A 341 -17.26 8.45 17.95
CA GLU A 341 -16.77 9.05 19.21
C GLU A 341 -16.48 10.55 18.99
N ILE A 342 -16.85 11.40 19.96
CA ILE A 342 -16.93 12.85 19.75
C ILE A 342 -15.57 13.48 19.46
N ASN A 343 -14.50 13.06 20.13
CA ASN A 343 -13.16 13.55 19.88
C ASN A 343 -12.67 13.14 18.48
N GLN A 344 -12.99 11.93 18.05
CA GLN A 344 -12.69 11.45 16.70
C GLN A 344 -13.49 12.23 15.63
N LEU A 345 -14.77 12.54 15.89
CA LEU A 345 -15.59 13.35 15.00
C LEU A 345 -15.05 14.77 14.89
N LEU A 346 -14.65 15.39 16.01
CA LEU A 346 -14.02 16.72 16.04
C LEU A 346 -12.72 16.74 15.21
N LYS A 347 -11.87 15.71 15.33
CA LYS A 347 -10.65 15.56 14.53
C LYS A 347 -10.95 15.47 13.02
N LEU A 348 -11.97 14.71 12.63
CA LEU A 348 -12.38 14.57 11.22
C LEU A 348 -12.99 15.87 10.69
N TRP A 349 -13.83 16.54 11.49
CA TRP A 349 -14.41 17.83 11.16
C TRP A 349 -13.33 18.90 10.96
N ARG A 350 -12.36 18.97 11.89
CA ARG A 350 -11.21 19.87 11.79
C ARG A 350 -10.39 19.60 10.54
N GLN A 351 -10.10 18.33 10.26
CA GLN A 351 -9.40 17.91 9.05
C GLN A 351 -10.15 18.37 7.79
N ALA A 352 -11.47 18.18 7.75
CA ALA A 352 -12.29 18.58 6.62
C ALA A 352 -12.20 20.09 6.39
N ARG A 353 -12.27 20.89 7.45
CA ARG A 353 -12.15 22.35 7.36
C ARG A 353 -10.80 22.79 6.80
N LEU A 354 -9.70 22.24 7.31
CA LEU A 354 -8.36 22.54 6.80
C LEU A 354 -8.24 22.18 5.31
N GLN A 355 -8.75 21.02 4.90
CA GLN A 355 -8.72 20.61 3.49
C GLN A 355 -9.63 21.46 2.59
N VAL A 356 -10.80 21.93 3.07
CA VAL A 356 -11.63 22.90 2.34
C VAL A 356 -10.87 24.20 2.13
N VAL A 357 -10.21 24.72 3.17
CA VAL A 357 -9.39 25.93 3.05
C VAL A 357 -8.36 25.75 1.95
N THR A 358 -7.53 24.69 1.99
CA THR A 358 -6.55 24.40 0.94
C THR A 358 -7.17 24.34 -0.45
N ALA A 359 -8.31 23.66 -0.59
CA ALA A 359 -8.98 23.51 -1.87
C ALA A 359 -9.48 24.84 -2.45
N GLN A 360 -9.88 25.79 -1.61
CA GLN A 360 -10.45 27.07 -2.05
C GLN A 360 -9.44 28.22 -2.12
N THR A 361 -8.45 28.27 -1.23
CA THR A 361 -7.50 29.39 -1.11
C THR A 361 -6.12 29.07 -1.69
N LYS A 362 -5.77 27.80 -1.88
CA LYS A 362 -4.43 27.30 -2.21
C LYS A 362 -3.38 27.51 -1.10
N GLU A 363 -3.77 28.03 0.05
CA GLU A 363 -2.95 28.08 1.26
C GLU A 363 -3.14 26.78 2.03
N ILE A 364 -2.08 26.20 2.57
CA ILE A 364 -2.17 24.95 3.35
C ILE A 364 -2.16 25.30 4.84
N PRO A 365 -3.32 25.46 5.50
CA PRO A 365 -3.36 25.77 6.92
C PRO A 365 -2.92 24.56 7.74
N THR A 366 -2.36 24.84 8.91
CA THR A 366 -1.99 23.84 9.90
C THR A 366 -2.67 24.16 11.23
N HIS A 367 -3.04 23.11 11.96
CA HIS A 367 -3.51 23.19 13.32
C HIS A 367 -2.62 22.32 14.19
N PHE A 368 -1.88 22.93 15.10
CA PHE A 368 -1.10 22.21 16.10
C PHE A 368 -1.99 21.80 17.27
N PHE A 369 -1.86 20.56 17.70
CA PHE A 369 -2.57 20.07 18.88
C PHE A 369 -2.10 20.79 20.14
N SER A 370 -2.92 20.78 21.19
CA SER A 370 -2.49 21.26 22.51
C SER A 370 -1.44 20.32 23.11
N GLU A 371 -0.67 20.80 24.09
CA GLU A 371 0.29 19.98 24.84
C GLU A 371 -0.39 18.73 25.42
N GLN A 372 -1.56 18.90 26.02
CA GLN A 372 -2.34 17.78 26.56
C GLN A 372 -2.76 16.77 25.49
N GLU A 373 -3.26 17.22 24.33
CA GLU A 373 -3.66 16.31 23.26
C GLU A 373 -2.45 15.55 22.67
N MET A 374 -1.29 16.20 22.55
CA MET A 374 -0.05 15.53 22.13
C MET A 374 0.38 14.49 23.16
N LEU A 375 0.36 14.83 24.46
CA LEU A 375 0.69 13.90 25.54
C LEU A 375 -0.26 12.70 25.55
N GLU A 376 -1.57 12.89 25.41
CA GLU A 376 -2.55 11.79 25.35
C GLU A 376 -2.29 10.84 24.17
N LYS A 377 -2.01 11.40 22.98
CA LYS A 377 -1.69 10.61 21.77
C LYS A 377 -0.44 9.74 21.91
N VAL A 378 0.49 10.16 22.75
CA VAL A 378 1.83 9.60 22.89
C VAL A 378 1.93 8.68 24.11
N THR A 379 1.21 8.98 25.19
CA THR A 379 1.20 8.18 26.44
C THR A 379 0.41 6.88 26.33
N GLU A 380 -0.59 6.79 25.45
CA GLU A 380 -1.31 5.55 25.15
C GLU A 380 -0.48 4.52 24.37
N ARG A 381 0.75 4.88 23.96
CA ARG A 381 1.65 4.04 23.16
C ARG A 381 2.74 3.38 23.99
N GLU A 382 3.43 2.44 23.36
CA GLU A 382 4.66 1.82 23.88
C GLU A 382 5.66 2.89 24.32
N LYS A 383 6.41 2.62 25.40
CA LYS A 383 7.37 3.58 25.99
C LYS A 383 8.37 4.15 24.99
N SER A 384 8.82 3.34 24.02
CA SER A 384 9.76 3.75 22.96
C SER A 384 9.19 4.83 22.02
N LYS A 385 7.87 4.96 21.95
CA LYS A 385 7.16 5.91 21.08
C LYS A 385 6.80 7.20 21.79
N ARG A 386 7.21 7.36 23.05
CA ARG A 386 6.86 8.53 23.88
C ARG A 386 7.58 9.83 23.46
N GLY A 387 8.62 9.73 22.65
CA GLY A 387 9.30 10.88 22.04
C GLY A 387 8.69 11.34 20.71
N GLU A 388 7.67 10.66 20.18
CA GLU A 388 7.15 10.90 18.83
C GLU A 388 6.18 12.09 18.77
N SER A 389 6.53 13.25 19.32
CA SER A 389 5.77 14.49 19.13
C SER A 389 6.65 15.73 19.20
N LEU A 390 6.13 16.83 18.70
CA LEU A 390 6.76 18.14 18.67
C LEU A 390 7.21 18.62 20.06
N LEU A 391 6.51 18.22 21.13
CA LEU A 391 6.92 18.52 22.50
C LEU A 391 8.31 17.96 22.81
N HIS A 392 8.60 16.76 22.33
CA HIS A 392 9.81 15.99 22.62
C HIS A 392 10.80 15.97 21.45
N LEU A 393 10.49 16.67 20.36
CA LEU A 393 11.35 16.76 19.19
C LEU A 393 12.65 17.47 19.59
N PRO A 394 13.83 16.79 19.47
CA PRO A 394 15.10 17.38 19.89
C PRO A 394 15.46 18.63 19.08
N GLU A 395 16.21 19.55 19.68
CA GLU A 395 16.77 20.69 18.93
C GLU A 395 17.71 20.22 17.82
N MET A 396 17.83 21.03 16.77
CA MET A 396 18.82 20.80 15.73
C MET A 396 20.25 20.88 16.29
N ASN A 397 21.06 19.88 15.96
CA ASN A 397 22.46 19.79 16.33
C ASN A 397 23.37 19.68 15.10
N GLU A 398 24.63 20.12 15.22
CA GLU A 398 25.63 20.00 14.16
C GLU A 398 26.05 18.56 13.88
N HIS A 399 25.81 17.66 14.82
CA HIS A 399 26.14 16.23 14.71
C HIS A 399 24.96 15.36 14.28
N ASP A 400 23.78 15.96 14.08
CA ASP A 400 22.59 15.25 13.59
C ASP A 400 22.83 14.61 12.23
N ILE A 401 22.13 13.50 12.02
CA ILE A 401 22.10 12.77 10.76
C ILE A 401 20.67 12.70 10.26
N TYR A 402 20.47 12.99 8.98
CA TYR A 402 19.19 12.79 8.30
C TYR A 402 19.43 11.69 7.28
N LEU A 403 18.57 10.68 7.22
CA LEU A 403 18.79 9.56 6.32
C LEU A 403 17.51 9.07 5.67
N ASP A 404 17.69 8.52 4.48
CA ASP A 404 16.70 7.76 3.75
C ASP A 404 17.39 6.72 2.88
N PHE A 405 16.75 5.58 2.68
CA PHE A 405 17.28 4.48 1.91
C PHE A 405 16.42 4.23 0.67
N GLU A 406 17.03 3.64 -0.35
CA GLU A 406 16.31 3.11 -1.51
C GLU A 406 16.58 1.62 -1.66
N GLY A 407 15.52 0.87 -1.96
CA GLY A 407 15.62 -0.58 -2.05
C GLY A 407 14.70 -1.17 -3.09
N HIS A 408 15.14 -2.29 -3.67
CA HIS A 408 14.39 -3.06 -4.64
C HIS A 408 13.88 -4.36 -4.01
N PRO A 409 12.57 -4.47 -3.70
CA PRO A 409 12.02 -5.65 -3.05
C PRO A 409 12.08 -6.91 -3.92
N PHE A 410 12.08 -6.78 -5.24
CA PHE A 410 12.09 -7.89 -6.20
C PHE A 410 13.40 -7.92 -7.01
N TRP A 411 14.50 -7.42 -6.46
CA TRP A 411 15.79 -7.36 -7.14
C TRP A 411 16.17 -8.70 -7.74
N GLN A 412 16.11 -9.74 -6.91
CA GLN A 412 16.05 -11.13 -7.33
C GLN A 412 14.72 -11.74 -6.89
N ILE A 413 14.39 -12.89 -7.47
CA ILE A 413 13.18 -13.65 -7.12
C ILE A 413 13.17 -13.98 -5.62
N LYS A 414 14.31 -14.42 -5.09
CA LYS A 414 14.48 -14.85 -3.69
C LYS A 414 14.82 -13.70 -2.73
N GLU A 415 15.40 -12.62 -3.24
CA GLU A 415 16.09 -11.64 -2.41
C GLU A 415 15.82 -10.20 -2.83
N GLY A 416 15.75 -9.33 -1.83
CA GLY A 416 15.63 -7.90 -2.00
C GLY A 416 16.94 -7.27 -1.59
N ILE A 417 17.14 -6.03 -2.03
CA ILE A 417 18.35 -5.27 -1.77
C ILE A 417 17.97 -3.85 -1.37
N ILE A 418 18.63 -3.30 -0.37
CA ILE A 418 18.80 -1.85 -0.25
C ILE A 418 19.99 -1.51 -1.12
N PHE A 419 19.77 -0.76 -2.20
CA PHE A 419 20.83 -0.43 -3.15
C PHE A 419 21.46 0.93 -2.91
N LEU A 420 20.83 1.80 -2.12
CA LEU A 420 21.35 3.10 -1.75
C LEU A 420 21.02 3.41 -0.29
N PHE A 421 22.05 3.68 0.49
CA PHE A 421 21.94 4.31 1.81
C PHE A 421 22.37 5.77 1.67
N GLY A 422 21.42 6.68 1.70
CA GLY A 422 21.67 8.12 1.62
C GLY A 422 21.54 8.79 2.96
N TYR A 423 22.45 9.71 3.26
CA TYR A 423 22.35 10.53 4.46
C TYR A 423 23.00 11.90 4.31
N LEU A 424 22.54 12.86 5.11
CA LEU A 424 23.19 14.15 5.31
C LEU A 424 23.99 14.11 6.60
N GLU A 425 25.21 14.63 6.52
CA GLU A 425 26.02 14.96 7.69
C GLU A 425 26.56 16.39 7.55
N LYS A 426 26.79 17.06 8.68
CA LYS A 426 27.43 18.38 8.67
C LYS A 426 28.95 18.24 8.74
N LYS A 427 29.66 18.77 7.75
CA LYS A 427 31.13 18.88 7.69
C LYS A 427 31.53 20.32 7.42
N ASP A 428 32.48 20.83 8.20
CA ASP A 428 32.97 22.21 8.10
C ASP A 428 31.86 23.28 8.03
N GLY A 429 30.78 23.05 8.81
CA GLY A 429 29.62 23.94 8.88
C GLY A 429 28.63 23.81 7.71
N LYS A 430 28.85 22.90 6.76
CA LYS A 430 27.97 22.65 5.60
C LYS A 430 27.36 21.27 5.65
N TRP A 431 26.10 21.16 5.26
CA TRP A 431 25.46 19.87 5.04
C TRP A 431 25.99 19.24 3.76
N GLU A 432 26.51 18.03 3.87
CA GLU A 432 27.01 17.22 2.76
C GLU A 432 26.19 15.94 2.63
N TYR A 433 25.73 15.66 1.42
CA TYR A 433 25.04 14.41 1.09
C TYR A 433 26.05 13.31 0.80
N VAL A 434 25.89 12.19 1.50
CA VAL A 434 26.68 10.97 1.33
C VAL A 434 25.77 9.87 0.78
N GLN A 435 26.28 9.15 -0.21
CA GLN A 435 25.62 8.03 -0.85
C GLN A 435 26.49 6.78 -0.73
N LEU A 436 25.96 5.71 -0.14
CA LEU A 436 26.60 4.41 -0.09
C LEU A 436 25.81 3.44 -0.98
N TRP A 437 26.41 3.07 -2.11
CA TRP A 437 25.79 2.19 -3.09
C TRP A 437 26.11 0.72 -2.83
N SER A 438 25.11 -0.12 -3.07
CA SER A 438 25.18 -1.59 -3.04
C SER A 438 24.58 -2.15 -4.32
N HIS A 439 25.29 -3.12 -4.90
CA HIS A 439 24.89 -3.79 -6.13
C HIS A 439 24.68 -5.30 -5.94
N ASP A 440 24.95 -5.79 -4.73
CA ASP A 440 24.73 -7.16 -4.30
C ASP A 440 24.54 -7.23 -2.77
N LYS A 441 24.15 -8.39 -2.23
CA LYS A 441 23.94 -8.58 -0.77
C LYS A 441 25.22 -8.42 0.05
N ALA A 442 26.39 -8.73 -0.52
CA ALA A 442 27.66 -8.62 0.20
C ALA A 442 28.01 -7.13 0.42
N THR A 443 27.88 -6.33 -0.63
CA THR A 443 28.05 -4.87 -0.58
C THR A 443 26.95 -4.21 0.24
N GLU A 444 25.71 -4.67 0.20
CA GLU A 444 24.64 -4.18 1.09
C GLU A 444 25.00 -4.37 2.57
N LYS A 445 25.45 -5.58 2.94
CA LYS A 445 25.90 -5.85 4.31
C LYS A 445 27.11 -4.97 4.69
N GLU A 446 28.09 -4.85 3.80
CA GLU A 446 29.25 -3.97 3.99
C GLU A 446 28.83 -2.51 4.22
N LYS A 447 27.91 -1.97 3.41
CA LYS A 447 27.44 -0.58 3.51
C LYS A 447 26.57 -0.35 4.74
N ALA A 448 25.74 -1.31 5.10
CA ALA A 448 24.98 -1.28 6.36
C ALA A 448 25.93 -1.28 7.57
N THR A 449 26.95 -2.15 7.59
CA THR A 449 27.98 -2.16 8.63
C THR A 449 28.70 -0.81 8.68
N GLN A 450 29.18 -0.31 7.55
CA GLN A 450 29.87 0.99 7.46
C GLN A 450 29.01 2.12 8.04
N LEU A 451 27.71 2.15 7.74
CA LEU A 451 26.78 3.15 8.25
C LEU A 451 26.60 3.02 9.77
N VAL A 452 26.30 1.82 10.28
CA VAL A 452 26.08 1.63 11.72
C VAL A 452 27.33 1.93 12.54
N GLU A 453 28.52 1.57 12.03
CA GLU A 453 29.78 1.92 12.69
C GLU A 453 29.98 3.44 12.73
N PHE A 454 29.76 4.13 11.62
CA PHE A 454 29.82 5.59 11.57
C PHE A 454 28.84 6.24 12.56
N LEU A 455 27.58 5.80 12.59
CA LEU A 455 26.56 6.33 13.49
C LEU A 455 26.92 6.08 14.96
N HIS A 456 27.40 4.88 15.28
CA HIS A 456 27.77 4.50 16.65
C HIS A 456 29.01 5.26 17.13
N ASP A 457 30.07 5.35 16.32
CA ASP A 457 31.29 6.09 16.66
C ASP A 457 30.98 7.59 16.86
N ARG A 458 30.10 8.14 16.02
CA ARG A 458 29.62 9.51 16.17
C ARG A 458 28.82 9.69 17.46
N TYR A 459 27.91 8.78 17.77
CA TYR A 459 27.13 8.83 19.02
C TYR A 459 28.02 8.73 20.27
N LYS A 460 29.09 7.92 20.24
CA LYS A 460 30.05 7.82 21.36
C LYS A 460 30.81 9.12 21.62
N THR A 461 30.99 9.95 20.59
CA THR A 461 31.69 11.24 20.68
C THR A 461 30.74 12.42 20.88
N HIS A 462 29.51 12.31 20.38
CA HIS A 462 28.46 13.33 20.37
C HIS A 462 27.13 12.69 20.79
N SER A 463 26.96 12.43 22.08
CA SER A 463 25.77 11.73 22.62
C SER A 463 24.46 12.51 22.43
N GLU A 464 24.56 13.80 22.13
CA GLU A 464 23.45 14.70 21.84
C GLU A 464 22.92 14.62 20.38
N MET A 465 23.61 13.88 19.50
CA MET A 465 23.17 13.72 18.12
C MET A 465 21.87 12.91 18.02
N ASN A 466 21.06 13.22 17.02
CA ASN A 466 19.89 12.42 16.66
C ASN A 466 19.95 11.98 15.19
N ILE A 467 19.23 10.92 14.89
CA ILE A 467 19.15 10.29 13.57
C ILE A 467 17.69 10.40 13.10
N TYR A 468 17.44 11.30 12.17
CA TYR A 468 16.10 11.60 11.67
C TYR A 468 15.83 10.81 10.39
N HIS A 469 14.61 10.30 10.29
CA HIS A 469 14.10 9.70 9.08
C HIS A 469 12.63 10.07 8.88
N TYR A 470 12.17 9.97 7.65
CA TYR A 470 10.75 10.06 7.32
C TYR A 470 10.31 8.71 6.79
N ASN A 471 9.50 7.95 7.54
CA ASN A 471 9.11 6.61 7.09
C ASN A 471 8.25 6.71 5.81
N HIS A 472 8.85 6.52 4.64
CA HIS A 472 8.22 6.77 3.34
C HIS A 472 6.95 5.94 3.17
N THR A 473 5.83 6.62 2.94
CA THR A 473 4.51 6.00 2.71
C THR A 473 4.50 5.08 1.47
N GLU A 474 5.50 5.20 0.60
CA GLU A 474 5.65 4.45 -0.64
C GLU A 474 6.16 3.02 -0.41
N ARG A 475 6.96 2.80 0.64
CA ARG A 475 7.35 1.46 1.08
C ARG A 475 6.18 0.71 1.72
N ALA A 476 5.25 1.42 2.35
CA ALA A 476 3.97 0.84 2.77
C ALA A 476 3.11 0.41 1.57
N LEU A 477 3.23 1.07 0.41
CA LEU A 477 2.53 0.66 -0.82
C LEU A 477 3.14 -0.62 -1.43
N LEU A 478 4.46 -0.75 -1.39
CA LEU A 478 5.18 -1.98 -1.75
C LEU A 478 4.95 -3.09 -0.71
N SER A 479 4.87 -2.74 0.57
CA SER A 479 4.50 -3.64 1.67
C SER A 479 3.05 -4.11 1.56
N ASP A 480 2.08 -3.26 1.20
CA ASP A 480 0.69 -3.65 0.87
C ASP A 480 0.65 -4.60 -0.34
N LEU A 481 1.54 -4.42 -1.32
CA LEU A 481 1.73 -5.37 -2.42
C LEU A 481 2.40 -6.68 -1.98
N MET A 482 3.14 -6.70 -0.86
CA MET A 482 3.90 -7.85 -0.38
C MET A 482 3.24 -8.57 0.80
N ASN A 483 2.31 -7.93 1.52
CA ASN A 483 1.61 -8.44 2.71
C ASN A 483 2.56 -9.07 3.76
N ASP A 484 3.81 -8.61 3.84
CA ASP A 484 4.65 -8.87 5.00
C ASP A 484 3.95 -8.20 6.18
N GLY A 485 3.53 -9.00 7.16
CA GLY A 485 2.69 -8.60 8.28
C GLY A 485 3.33 -7.59 9.25
N ASP A 486 4.38 -6.89 8.84
CA ASP A 486 4.96 -5.78 9.56
C ASP A 486 4.85 -4.48 8.73
N PRO A 487 3.73 -3.75 8.86
CA PRO A 487 3.55 -2.41 8.28
C PRO A 487 4.49 -1.35 8.89
N THR A 488 5.43 -1.78 9.74
CA THR A 488 6.42 -0.96 10.43
C THR A 488 7.83 -1.53 10.21
N SER A 489 8.22 -1.76 8.95
CA SER A 489 9.64 -1.87 8.58
C SER A 489 10.31 -0.49 8.73
N SER A 490 10.47 -0.05 9.97
CA SER A 490 11.29 1.10 10.36
C SER A 490 12.69 0.93 9.78
N ILE A 491 13.39 2.04 9.56
CA ILE A 491 14.79 2.06 9.17
C ILE A 491 15.64 1.15 10.08
N VAL A 492 15.26 1.06 11.35
CA VAL A 492 15.87 0.20 12.37
C VAL A 492 15.67 -1.28 12.06
N SER A 493 14.44 -1.71 11.74
CA SER A 493 14.16 -3.11 11.39
C SER A 493 14.95 -3.53 10.15
N ILE A 494 15.03 -2.64 9.16
CA ILE A 494 15.78 -2.84 7.92
C ILE A 494 17.27 -3.06 8.20
N LEU A 495 17.89 -2.20 9.01
CA LEU A 495 19.27 -2.38 9.43
C LEU A 495 19.45 -3.64 10.27
N GLY A 496 18.52 -3.94 11.18
CA GLY A 496 18.55 -5.12 12.04
C GLY A 496 18.58 -6.44 11.27
N HIS A 497 17.81 -6.55 10.17
CA HIS A 497 17.83 -7.74 9.30
C HIS A 497 19.20 -8.00 8.67
N ASN A 498 19.96 -6.95 8.33
CA ASN A 498 21.31 -7.09 7.78
C ASN A 498 22.33 -7.65 8.80
N PHE A 499 21.99 -7.63 10.09
CA PHE A 499 22.86 -8.08 11.19
C PHE A 499 22.34 -9.28 11.97
N GLU A 500 21.39 -10.05 11.45
CA GLU A 500 20.90 -11.28 12.12
C GLU A 500 22.04 -12.25 12.48
N ASP A 501 23.03 -12.38 11.58
CA ASP A 501 24.23 -13.19 11.77
C ASP A 501 25.47 -12.40 12.26
N SER A 502 25.29 -11.14 12.68
CA SER A 502 26.37 -10.21 13.04
C SER A 502 26.12 -9.57 14.42
N PRO A 503 26.41 -10.30 15.53
CA PRO A 503 26.12 -9.82 16.89
C PRO A 503 26.75 -8.48 17.27
N PRO A 504 28.01 -8.15 16.91
CA PRO A 504 28.63 -6.87 17.28
C PRO A 504 27.92 -5.66 16.66
N GLU A 505 27.62 -5.70 15.37
CA GLU A 505 26.92 -4.64 14.65
C GLU A 505 25.48 -4.49 15.14
N LYS A 506 24.80 -5.61 15.39
CA LYS A 506 23.47 -5.61 16.00
C LYS A 506 23.48 -4.96 17.38
N GLN A 507 24.47 -5.27 18.21
CA GLN A 507 24.62 -4.63 19.53
C GLN A 507 24.84 -3.12 19.41
N LYS A 508 25.65 -2.65 18.45
CA LYS A 508 25.85 -1.21 18.21
C LYS A 508 24.55 -0.52 17.81
N LEU A 509 23.76 -1.14 16.92
CA LEU A 509 22.45 -0.63 16.52
C LEU A 509 21.47 -0.61 17.71
N ASP A 510 21.41 -1.69 18.49
CA ASP A 510 20.56 -1.78 19.68
C ASP A 510 20.94 -0.71 20.72
N GLU A 511 22.23 -0.39 20.89
CA GLU A 511 22.68 0.71 21.77
C GLU A 511 22.12 2.07 21.30
N LEU A 512 22.14 2.35 19.99
CA LEU A 512 21.58 3.59 19.43
C LEU A 512 20.06 3.66 19.62
N VAL A 513 19.36 2.55 19.38
CA VAL A 513 17.90 2.45 19.52
C VAL A 513 17.49 2.62 20.98
N ASN A 514 18.16 1.93 21.90
CA ASN A 514 17.89 2.03 23.34
C ASN A 514 18.21 3.42 23.90
N ALA A 515 19.15 4.14 23.29
CA ALA A 515 19.44 5.54 23.62
C ALA A 515 18.38 6.52 23.09
N GLY A 516 17.41 6.09 22.28
CA GLY A 516 16.37 6.95 21.73
C GLY A 516 16.87 7.90 20.64
N THR A 517 18.01 7.60 20.01
CA THR A 517 18.63 8.48 19.00
C THR A 517 17.87 8.57 17.69
N PHE A 518 17.06 7.56 17.35
CA PHE A 518 16.27 7.54 16.12
C PHE A 518 14.94 8.28 16.29
N VAL A 519 14.70 9.26 15.41
CA VAL A 519 13.49 10.10 15.44
C VAL A 519 12.70 9.93 14.13
N ASP A 520 11.49 9.40 14.25
CA ASP A 520 10.54 9.29 13.13
C ASP A 520 9.72 10.58 12.97
N LEU A 521 10.10 11.42 12.00
CA LEU A 521 9.40 12.69 11.75
C LEU A 521 7.96 12.50 11.25
N LEU A 522 7.62 11.38 10.60
CA LEU A 522 6.23 11.11 10.21
C LEU A 522 5.37 10.89 11.45
N ALA A 523 5.89 10.17 12.45
CA ALA A 523 5.21 9.96 13.72
C ALA A 523 5.04 11.30 14.46
N VAL A 524 6.11 12.10 14.55
CA VAL A 524 6.09 13.44 15.14
C VAL A 524 5.00 14.31 14.49
N VAL A 525 4.98 14.41 13.16
CA VAL A 525 3.97 15.20 12.43
C VAL A 525 2.54 14.71 12.76
N ARG A 526 2.27 13.42 12.67
CA ARG A 526 0.92 12.84 12.91
C ARG A 526 0.44 13.03 14.34
N ASN A 527 1.37 13.09 15.28
CA ASN A 527 1.08 13.24 16.71
C ASN A 527 1.02 14.71 17.14
N SER A 528 1.39 15.66 16.27
CA SER A 528 1.51 17.07 16.64
C SER A 528 0.65 18.04 15.86
N LEU A 529 0.24 17.71 14.64
CA LEU A 529 -0.56 18.62 13.85
C LEU A 529 -1.55 17.92 12.92
N GLN A 530 -2.54 18.71 12.48
CA GLN A 530 -3.31 18.46 11.28
C GLN A 530 -2.98 19.50 10.23
N ALA A 531 -2.81 19.08 8.98
CA ALA A 531 -2.59 19.96 7.85
C ALA A 531 -3.74 19.84 6.86
N GLY A 532 -4.01 20.88 6.08
CA GLY A 532 -5.01 20.87 5.00
C GLY A 532 -4.66 20.01 3.79
N THR A 533 -3.83 18.97 3.96
CA THR A 533 -3.37 18.05 2.92
C THR A 533 -4.20 16.75 2.92
N GLU A 534 -4.15 15.98 1.83
CA GLU A 534 -4.87 14.70 1.71
C GLU A 534 -4.11 13.52 2.33
N SER A 535 -2.80 13.68 2.53
CA SER A 535 -1.90 12.72 3.16
C SER A 535 -0.81 13.43 3.96
N TYR A 536 -0.10 12.64 4.77
CA TYR A 536 1.14 13.04 5.45
C TYR A 536 2.31 12.31 4.79
N SER A 537 2.40 12.40 3.46
CA SER A 537 3.59 11.97 2.73
C SER A 537 4.63 13.09 2.76
N LEU A 538 5.92 12.76 2.63
CA LEU A 538 6.99 13.76 2.66
C LEU A 538 6.74 14.90 1.66
N LYS A 539 6.33 14.55 0.43
CA LYS A 539 5.96 15.52 -0.63
C LYS A 539 4.89 16.55 -0.22
N GLU A 540 3.93 16.18 0.63
CA GLU A 540 2.94 17.12 1.15
C GLU A 540 3.52 17.99 2.27
N MET A 541 4.41 17.43 3.09
CA MET A 541 5.08 18.16 4.15
C MET A 541 6.17 19.12 3.62
N GLU A 542 6.78 18.82 2.48
CA GLU A 542 7.68 19.72 1.75
C GLU A 542 6.99 21.06 1.44
N LEU A 543 5.71 21.02 1.03
CA LEU A 543 4.93 22.22 0.74
C LEU A 543 4.76 23.10 1.99
N LEU A 544 4.63 22.49 3.17
CA LEU A 544 4.56 23.21 4.44
C LEU A 544 5.92 23.79 4.84
N ALA A 545 6.99 23.00 4.68
CA ALA A 545 8.35 23.40 4.96
C ALA A 545 8.87 24.48 4.00
N GLY A 546 8.23 24.66 2.84
CA GLY A 546 8.71 25.56 1.79
C GLY A 546 9.87 24.96 0.99
N PHE A 547 10.05 23.64 1.05
CA PHE A 547 11.10 22.96 0.31
C PHE A 547 10.75 22.90 -1.18
N THR A 548 11.72 23.26 -2.01
CA THR A 548 11.61 23.13 -3.46
C THR A 548 12.64 22.13 -3.92
N ARG A 549 12.17 20.97 -4.40
CA ARG A 549 13.03 19.94 -4.98
C ARG A 549 13.85 20.51 -6.14
N ASN A 550 15.09 20.05 -6.28
CA ASN A 550 15.97 20.47 -7.37
C ASN A 550 15.58 19.80 -8.70
N ARG A 551 14.35 20.00 -9.18
CA ARG A 551 13.88 19.46 -10.47
C ARG A 551 13.75 20.55 -11.53
N LYS A 552 14.49 20.36 -12.63
CA LYS A 552 14.36 21.13 -13.87
C LYS A 552 13.08 20.80 -14.66
N ASP A 553 12.32 19.78 -14.27
CA ASP A 553 11.29 19.17 -15.12
C ASP A 553 10.00 18.90 -14.33
N LEU A 554 9.22 19.95 -14.06
CA LEU A 554 7.80 19.81 -13.74
C LEU A 554 7.00 20.56 -14.80
N ALA A 555 6.62 19.85 -15.85
CA ALA A 555 5.48 20.24 -16.66
C ALA A 555 4.21 20.05 -15.82
N GLU A 556 3.43 21.11 -15.70
CA GLU A 556 2.09 21.12 -15.12
C GLU A 556 1.13 20.19 -15.89
N SER A 557 1.11 18.91 -15.55
CA SER A 557 -0.02 18.02 -15.86
C SER A 557 0.20 16.71 -15.12
N GLY A 558 -0.80 16.24 -14.38
CA GLY A 558 -0.82 14.92 -13.74
C GLY A 558 -0.88 13.75 -14.73
N GLU A 559 -0.16 13.84 -15.85
CA GLU A 559 0.15 12.73 -16.74
C GLU A 559 1.45 12.09 -16.27
N VAL A 560 1.44 10.76 -16.17
CA VAL A 560 2.65 9.94 -16.10
C VAL A 560 3.37 10.16 -17.42
N ASN A 561 4.27 11.14 -17.47
CA ASN A 561 5.03 11.46 -18.67
C ASN A 561 6.31 10.63 -18.70
N GLY A 562 6.56 9.99 -19.84
CA GLY A 562 7.75 9.21 -20.14
C GLY A 562 9.02 10.04 -20.30
N ASP A 563 9.33 10.93 -19.35
CA ASP A 563 10.58 11.70 -19.32
C ASP A 563 11.63 11.15 -18.33
N GLY A 564 11.34 10.06 -17.63
CA GLY A 564 12.28 9.44 -16.70
C GLY A 564 12.43 10.15 -15.35
N SER A 565 11.53 11.08 -15.00
CA SER A 565 11.44 11.61 -13.64
C SER A 565 10.88 10.58 -12.65
N ILE A 566 11.62 10.34 -11.57
CA ILE A 566 11.21 9.47 -10.46
C ILE A 566 10.19 10.25 -9.63
N ASP A 567 8.91 10.05 -9.93
CA ASP A 567 7.83 10.77 -9.26
C ASP A 567 7.29 10.05 -8.00
N LYS A 568 7.74 8.81 -7.77
CA LYS A 568 7.43 7.92 -6.63
C LYS A 568 8.59 6.93 -6.43
N GLY A 569 8.73 6.33 -5.25
CA GLY A 569 9.71 5.27 -4.95
C GLY A 569 9.66 4.05 -5.87
N ALA A 570 8.51 3.78 -6.51
CA ALA A 570 8.42 2.78 -7.59
C ALA A 570 9.31 3.12 -8.80
N GLY A 571 9.56 4.40 -9.07
CA GLY A 571 10.47 4.89 -10.10
C GLY A 571 11.93 4.63 -9.78
N ALA A 572 12.38 4.83 -8.52
CA ALA A 572 13.74 4.51 -8.11
C ALA A 572 14.04 3.02 -8.25
N VAL A 573 13.08 2.17 -7.87
CA VAL A 573 13.15 0.72 -8.08
C VAL A 573 13.27 0.37 -9.56
N PHE A 574 12.44 0.97 -10.41
CA PHE A 574 12.43 0.71 -11.84
C PHE A 574 13.72 1.16 -12.54
N GLU A 575 14.23 2.35 -12.20
CA GLU A 575 15.51 2.86 -12.70
C GLU A 575 16.68 1.96 -12.28
N PHE A 576 16.69 1.50 -11.02
CA PHE A 576 17.72 0.57 -10.54
C PHE A 576 17.62 -0.79 -11.22
N GLU A 577 16.41 -1.32 -11.47
CA GLU A 577 16.21 -2.57 -12.20
C GLU A 577 16.82 -2.51 -13.61
N LEU A 578 16.55 -1.43 -14.36
CA LEU A 578 17.11 -1.24 -15.70
C LEU A 578 18.63 -1.13 -15.67
N TYR A 579 19.20 -0.49 -14.64
CA TYR A 579 20.65 -0.42 -14.45
C TYR A 579 21.27 -1.77 -14.08
N ALA A 580 20.71 -2.46 -13.07
CA ALA A 580 21.28 -3.67 -12.49
C ALA A 580 21.13 -4.88 -13.40
N ASN A 581 20.07 -4.93 -14.20
CA ASN A 581 19.76 -6.02 -15.12
C ASN A 581 19.90 -5.59 -16.60
N ALA A 582 20.76 -4.61 -16.90
CA ALA A 582 20.98 -4.11 -18.26
C ALA A 582 21.37 -5.23 -19.25
N ASP A 583 22.26 -6.14 -18.85
CA ASP A 583 22.68 -7.30 -19.64
C ASP A 583 21.53 -8.27 -19.91
N LEU A 584 20.68 -8.50 -18.91
CA LEU A 584 19.47 -9.32 -19.05
C LEU A 584 18.53 -8.75 -20.10
N TYR A 585 18.48 -7.42 -20.21
CA TYR A 585 17.63 -6.71 -21.16
C TYR A 585 18.31 -6.36 -22.49
N GLY A 586 19.59 -6.70 -22.65
CA GLY A 586 20.38 -6.33 -23.83
C GLY A 586 20.44 -4.82 -24.08
N ILE A 587 20.34 -4.01 -23.02
CA ILE A 587 20.46 -2.55 -23.07
C ILE A 587 21.83 -2.11 -22.57
N GLU A 588 22.30 -0.96 -23.02
CA GLU A 588 23.54 -0.37 -22.49
C GLU A 588 23.33 0.07 -21.03
N LYS A 589 24.34 -0.20 -20.20
CA LYS A 589 24.33 0.20 -18.80
C LYS A 589 24.46 1.72 -18.69
N ASP A 590 23.40 2.36 -18.20
CA ASP A 590 23.30 3.82 -18.08
C ASP A 590 23.55 4.28 -16.63
N GLU A 591 24.72 4.86 -16.38
CA GLU A 591 25.10 5.43 -15.07
C GLU A 591 24.27 6.66 -14.68
N ASP A 592 23.64 7.36 -15.65
CA ASP A 592 22.78 8.50 -15.34
C ASP A 592 21.51 8.06 -14.58
N ARG A 593 21.13 6.77 -14.67
CA ARG A 593 20.05 6.18 -13.84
C ARG A 593 20.39 6.28 -12.35
N LEU A 594 21.60 5.88 -11.97
CA LEU A 594 22.06 5.98 -10.59
C LEU A 594 22.10 7.43 -10.12
N LYS A 595 22.52 8.34 -10.99
CA LYS A 595 22.51 9.77 -10.68
C LYS A 595 21.09 10.28 -10.43
N ARG A 596 20.09 9.91 -11.25
CA ARG A 596 18.68 10.31 -11.02
C ARG A 596 18.14 9.77 -9.69
N ILE A 597 18.49 8.54 -9.34
CA ILE A 597 18.13 7.93 -8.05
C ILE A 597 18.80 8.67 -6.89
N ALA A 598 20.11 8.98 -6.99
CA ALA A 598 20.82 9.75 -5.97
C ALA A 598 20.24 11.16 -5.80
N ASP A 599 19.90 11.84 -6.89
CA ASP A 599 19.29 13.16 -6.86
C ASP A 599 17.89 13.10 -6.19
N TYR A 600 17.10 12.05 -6.46
CA TYR A 600 15.80 11.82 -5.81
C TYR A 600 15.95 11.57 -4.31
N ASN A 601 16.82 10.64 -3.90
CA ASN A 601 17.02 10.31 -2.50
C ASN A 601 17.64 11.50 -1.73
N LYS A 602 18.54 12.26 -2.37
CA LYS A 602 19.08 13.49 -1.81
C LYS A 602 17.97 14.51 -1.52
N ASP A 603 17.06 14.73 -2.46
CA ASP A 603 15.90 15.62 -2.25
C ASP A 603 15.06 15.15 -1.04
N ASP A 604 14.86 13.83 -0.85
CA ASP A 604 14.11 13.27 0.27
C ASP A 604 14.82 13.48 1.63
N VAL A 605 16.14 13.30 1.68
CA VAL A 605 16.93 13.56 2.90
C VAL A 605 16.99 15.05 3.22
N GLU A 606 17.17 15.91 2.22
CA GLU A 606 17.13 17.38 2.37
C GLU A 606 15.74 17.85 2.84
N ALA A 607 14.67 17.34 2.24
CA ALA A 607 13.30 17.62 2.65
C ALA A 607 13.03 17.22 4.10
N THR A 608 13.56 16.07 4.54
CA THR A 608 13.45 15.60 5.92
C THR A 608 14.11 16.58 6.90
N ARG A 609 15.29 17.11 6.55
CA ARG A 609 16.00 18.13 7.34
C ARG A 609 15.23 19.44 7.41
N GLU A 610 14.74 19.92 6.28
CA GLU A 610 13.96 21.18 6.19
C GLU A 610 12.63 21.07 6.93
N LEU A 611 12.00 19.90 6.91
CA LEU A 611 10.82 19.63 7.72
C LEU A 611 11.13 19.66 9.21
N HIS A 612 12.26 19.11 9.64
CA HIS A 612 12.69 19.20 11.03
C HIS A 612 12.88 20.67 11.46
N GLU A 613 13.63 21.45 10.68
CA GLU A 613 13.84 22.88 10.92
C GLU A 613 12.52 23.66 10.97
N TRP A 614 11.60 23.37 10.05
CA TRP A 614 10.27 23.95 10.03
C TRP A 614 9.45 23.61 11.27
N LEU A 615 9.50 22.35 11.74
CA LEU A 615 8.79 21.91 12.95
C LEU A 615 9.30 22.65 14.18
N ILE A 616 10.63 22.74 14.37
CA ILE A 616 11.24 23.46 15.50
C ILE A 616 10.81 24.93 15.49
N ARG A 617 10.94 25.61 14.35
CA ARG A 617 10.49 27.00 14.21
C ARG A 617 9.00 27.15 14.52
N LYS A 618 8.16 26.21 14.10
CA LYS A 618 6.72 26.25 14.39
C LYS A 618 6.38 26.01 15.85
N ARG A 619 7.21 25.25 16.57
CA ARG A 619 7.10 25.12 18.02
C ARG A 619 7.44 26.44 18.70
N GLU A 620 8.54 27.08 18.33
CA GLU A 620 8.99 28.38 18.88
C GLU A 620 8.00 29.52 18.58
N GLU A 621 7.37 29.53 17.40
CA GLU A 621 6.37 30.54 17.03
C GLU A 621 5.04 30.37 17.78
N ASN A 622 4.81 29.23 18.43
CA ASN A 622 3.53 28.90 19.06
C ASN A 622 3.60 29.11 20.57
N GLU A 623 3.01 30.21 21.05
CA GLU A 623 2.98 30.60 22.48
C GLU A 623 2.36 29.54 23.42
N ARG A 624 1.65 28.54 22.89
CA ARG A 624 1.04 27.44 23.67
C ARG A 624 1.93 26.21 23.77
N LEU A 625 3.06 26.19 23.06
CA LEU A 625 4.01 25.09 23.06
C LEU A 625 5.29 25.53 23.79
N PRO A 626 6.06 24.59 24.34
CA PRO A 626 7.33 24.90 24.98
C PRO A 626 8.35 25.38 23.95
N ASP A 627 9.06 26.47 24.24
CA ASP A 627 10.12 27.03 23.37
C ASP A 627 11.26 26.03 23.11
N VAL A 628 11.47 25.10 24.05
CA VAL A 628 12.55 24.10 24.00
C VAL A 628 11.99 22.69 24.14
N THR A 629 12.79 21.72 23.71
CA THR A 629 12.53 20.29 23.87
C THR A 629 12.13 19.97 25.32
N SER A 630 10.92 19.42 25.48
CA SER A 630 10.41 18.98 26.78
C SER A 630 10.93 17.58 27.10
N PRO A 631 11.32 17.30 28.35
CA PRO A 631 11.69 15.95 28.77
C PRO A 631 10.57 14.96 28.45
N ILE A 632 10.94 13.78 27.96
CA ILE A 632 10.00 12.67 27.83
C ILE A 632 9.55 12.30 29.24
N PRO A 633 8.24 12.22 29.53
CA PRO A 633 7.76 11.80 30.83
C PRO A 633 8.29 10.41 31.17
N GLU A 634 9.23 10.34 32.11
CA GLU A 634 9.60 9.08 32.77
C GLU A 634 8.36 8.56 33.51
N ASP A 635 8.16 7.24 33.53
CA ASP A 635 7.13 6.68 34.40
C ASP A 635 7.45 7.12 35.83
N GLN A 636 6.62 7.98 36.42
CA GLN A 636 6.35 7.81 37.84
C GLN A 636 5.86 6.37 37.95
N GLU A 637 6.51 5.57 38.80
CA GLU A 637 6.12 4.19 39.10
C GLU A 637 4.60 4.05 39.04
N GLU A 638 4.14 3.07 38.25
CA GLU A 638 2.73 2.74 38.06
C GLU A 638 2.01 2.65 39.42
N GLU A 639 1.27 3.68 39.81
CA GLU A 639 0.19 3.51 40.79
C GLU A 639 -1.11 4.23 40.45
N THR A 640 -1.17 4.99 39.36
CA THR A 640 -2.45 5.51 38.88
C THR A 640 -2.63 5.24 37.40
N LYS A 641 -3.21 4.08 37.08
CA LYS A 641 -3.99 3.92 35.84
C LYS A 641 -4.84 5.18 35.71
N SER A 642 -4.79 5.85 34.55
CA SER A 642 -5.65 7.01 34.26
C SER A 642 -7.08 6.74 34.76
N GLU A 643 -7.71 7.72 35.42
CA GLU A 643 -9.07 7.59 35.97
C GLU A 643 -10.07 7.06 34.91
N TYR A 644 -9.78 7.37 33.63
CA TYR A 644 -10.44 6.81 32.47
C TYR A 644 -10.22 5.30 32.30
N MET A 645 -8.96 4.83 32.32
CA MET A 645 -8.62 3.40 32.21
C MET A 645 -9.14 2.59 33.41
N GLN A 646 -9.13 3.16 34.61
CA GLN A 646 -9.77 2.53 35.77
C GLN A 646 -11.28 2.40 35.57
N ARG A 647 -11.94 3.44 35.07
CA ARG A 647 -13.37 3.39 34.70
C ARG A 647 -13.65 2.37 33.62
N VAL A 648 -12.79 2.28 32.60
CA VAL A 648 -12.93 1.30 31.51
C VAL A 648 -12.84 -0.13 32.05
N GLU A 649 -11.85 -0.44 32.90
CA GLU A 649 -11.71 -1.79 33.46
C GLU A 649 -12.88 -2.15 34.38
N ILE A 650 -13.32 -1.22 35.23
CA ILE A 650 -14.52 -1.41 36.08
C ILE A 650 -15.77 -1.65 35.23
N LEU A 651 -15.94 -0.91 34.13
CA LEU A 651 -17.07 -1.10 33.22
C LEU A 651 -16.98 -2.43 32.48
N LYS A 652 -15.78 -2.83 32.07
CA LYS A 652 -15.51 -4.09 31.37
C LYS A 652 -15.81 -5.29 32.28
N GLU A 653 -15.39 -5.25 33.54
CA GLU A 653 -15.75 -6.26 34.54
C GLU A 653 -17.26 -6.32 34.77
N LYS A 654 -17.94 -5.18 34.88
CA LYS A 654 -19.41 -5.14 35.01
C LYS A 654 -20.13 -5.71 33.79
N ILE A 655 -19.62 -5.43 32.58
CA ILE A 655 -20.20 -5.96 31.34
C ILE A 655 -19.97 -7.46 31.25
N ILE A 656 -18.76 -7.94 31.53
CA ILE A 656 -18.43 -9.38 31.54
C ILE A 656 -19.31 -10.10 32.57
N SER A 657 -19.40 -9.60 33.79
CA SER A 657 -20.24 -10.17 34.84
C SER A 657 -21.72 -10.20 34.45
N LYS A 658 -22.23 -9.15 33.79
CA LYS A 658 -23.61 -9.12 33.29
C LYS A 658 -23.85 -10.10 32.13
N ILE A 659 -22.89 -10.25 31.22
CA ILE A 659 -22.93 -11.24 30.14
C ILE A 659 -22.87 -12.67 30.73
N GLU A 660 -22.08 -12.88 31.77
CA GLU A 660 -21.98 -14.15 32.48
C GLU A 660 -23.27 -14.48 33.23
N GLU A 661 -23.91 -13.51 33.91
CA GLU A 661 -25.23 -13.66 34.52
C GLU A 661 -26.32 -13.99 33.46
N GLU A 662 -26.35 -13.25 32.35
CA GLU A 662 -27.29 -13.51 31.25
C GLU A 662 -27.05 -14.86 30.56
N ARG A 663 -25.81 -15.37 30.55
CA ARG A 663 -25.46 -16.70 30.00
C ARG A 663 -25.64 -17.85 30.98
N SER A 664 -25.57 -17.61 32.28
CA SER A 664 -25.65 -18.65 33.32
C SER A 664 -27.07 -18.94 33.80
N GLY A 665 -28.07 -18.15 33.38
CA GLY A 665 -29.48 -18.54 33.48
C GLY A 665 -29.96 -18.81 34.91
N ILE A 666 -29.70 -17.87 35.83
CA ILE A 666 -30.43 -17.74 37.10
C ILE A 666 -31.36 -16.54 37.02
#